data_AF-A0AAJ6BH56-F1
#
_entry.id   AF-A0AAJ6BH56-F1
#
_cell.length_a   1.000
_cell.length_b   1.000
_cell.length_c   1.000
_cell.angle_alpha   90.00
_cell.angle_beta   90.00
_cell.angle_gamma   90.00
#
_symmetry.space_group_name_H-M   'P 1'
#
loop_
_entity.id
_entity.type
_entity.pdbx_description
1 polymer ?
#
loop_
_entity_poly.entity_id
_entity_poly.type
_entity_poly.pdbx_seq_one_letter_code
_entity_poly.pdbx_strand_id
1 'polypeptide(L)'
;MTLDPRSFFTLLVFILAGTASSFAQEPPSASSSSLSPVEVKGRPAPGLLWRISGKGLQQPSYLYGTMHLYDKRVFNFTDSLYAAIERSQGFAMEIHPDSAMQEFFRQEEPDASGRKLLKEVMPPADFAKVRQKLQQVFHKAPEKVTLKEYNSYQGNYSRYAEDRERMPTSMDVWLYNLARRQGKWVGGVEDVSDQWQLEENNKPRGSVNDFLTGNNRLEQQVEKMTQLYLANDLAAIWAYIKTQNAIEQDPVNIRRNQKMARRIDSLVRIRSMVFALGTAHLPGEAGVISLLRKNGYTVEPVFSGRRTPATDYRYASRQLPWVPVHAMNSLYTVEMPGEPHQKDTTSSASAVNLYADATTNLLYAAMSLAGEQTRNRDSIISAMLKAMGLTRTEVKPQPIRQDGLEGVELMGYGPALRARVRIFFSELARYAIMVGSETNGDLQGEDAERFFRSFVMHSFKKRTGNDWFTYNNLEYGISLPMPGVPYQETALSEDSAFSISQFTYTLWGQTATFKCIVQEVRNNYYLTGDTSLLNQYPQGIASLEQARLISTRPVTIQGYPGLFTEFMSYANHDSAYCKVLNLHRGNRIIFLMAVVSRQAEFQDRINLFFDQFRFIPVREASWSMQSSPDNSFSAWAPAPINNASHTEYSPKTNGIMYVIFDKAVPTTYFIRKFPLAPYYWAGSDSSYYHRRLQSFLEDEETDTLLWEKRVSNGPYKGYEGMIRLGDNHNLKKVRTLIAGDTLYELYGQAPEDSWETDDRKQFFEKFVINTPYKPTTVFTEKKEALLAALKDPARNREAVAAIAMINWTAKDLPWLYKAMLDDYPGDGQETINNLFFEKVGIINDPSTETFVQQAWTTLPVSSERYRYQLLALLAQRQTPQAMQLMKQLLLQHPPSAGSPWALFSRLQSNPALLAPVFPDLLPLLADTLAGRILIVFADKLLDSSLLTGSTLLRNKKELYTQAEYVLRTLNNGGTTEFWYGTHLFRVLGRLKEYKWLKQFTRQPDNRHALKAAMQLLQQKQRVDAAVLKRLAADSSWRLQLYQELESLQQESLFPQEYYSQAAFGESELVMAQPEEGLVKISYLGEELADLVGQPRKFLLYRLDFAGEKGTASHLGIAGPYAPGSTKPWSELEATGVLWSRPFDPARLKADLDLYLKELIEKKQ
;
A
#
# COMPACT_ATOMS: atom_id res chain seq x y z
N MET A 1 -6.66 -31.41 24.61
CA MET A 1 -7.20 -31.05 23.28
C MET A 1 -6.26 -31.64 22.25
N THR A 2 -6.76 -32.47 21.34
CA THR A 2 -6.00 -32.97 20.20
C THR A 2 -6.02 -31.92 19.09
N LEU A 3 -4.86 -31.63 18.48
CA LEU A 3 -4.81 -30.86 17.25
C LEU A 3 -5.27 -31.74 16.08
N ASP A 4 -5.95 -31.13 15.12
CA ASP A 4 -6.55 -31.82 13.98
C ASP A 4 -5.52 -31.93 12.84
N PRO A 5 -5.42 -33.06 12.10
CA PRO A 5 -4.63 -33.14 10.87
C PRO A 5 -4.90 -32.00 9.88
N ARG A 6 -6.12 -31.45 9.89
CA ARG A 6 -6.51 -30.27 9.09
C ARG A 6 -5.62 -29.04 9.32
N SER A 7 -5.04 -28.83 10.50
CA SER A 7 -4.15 -27.69 10.75
C SER A 7 -2.92 -27.70 9.84
N PHE A 8 -2.33 -28.88 9.60
CA PHE A 8 -1.20 -29.03 8.68
C PHE A 8 -1.62 -28.79 7.21
N PHE A 9 -2.80 -29.27 6.80
CA PHE A 9 -3.28 -29.07 5.44
C PHE A 9 -3.72 -27.63 5.14
N THR A 10 -4.23 -26.90 6.14
CA THR A 10 -4.48 -25.46 6.02
C THR A 10 -3.17 -24.68 5.86
N LEU A 11 -2.15 -25.00 6.67
CA LEU A 11 -0.81 -24.42 6.54
C LEU A 11 -0.20 -24.67 5.15
N LEU A 12 -0.32 -25.89 4.62
CA LEU A 12 0.14 -26.22 3.27
C LEU A 12 -0.54 -25.38 2.18
N VAL A 13 -1.85 -25.16 2.26
CA VAL A 13 -2.57 -24.32 1.27
C VAL A 13 -2.11 -22.86 1.36
N PHE A 14 -1.88 -22.33 2.58
CA PHE A 14 -1.30 -20.99 2.75
C PHE A 14 0.13 -20.87 2.21
N ILE A 15 0.96 -21.91 2.36
CA ILE A 15 2.32 -21.93 1.77
C ILE A 15 2.25 -21.92 0.24
N LEU A 16 1.43 -22.79 -0.37
CA LEU A 16 1.28 -22.86 -1.84
C LEU A 16 0.66 -21.58 -2.44
N ALA A 17 -0.18 -20.86 -1.70
CA ALA A 17 -0.68 -19.53 -2.08
C ALA A 17 0.35 -18.41 -1.86
N GLY A 18 1.15 -18.50 -0.79
CA GLY A 18 2.24 -17.58 -0.49
C GLY A 18 3.34 -17.61 -1.54
N THR A 19 3.77 -18.81 -1.96
CA THR A 19 4.76 -18.97 -3.04
C THR A 19 4.25 -18.50 -4.40
N ALA A 20 2.93 -18.54 -4.65
CA ALA A 20 2.36 -17.98 -5.87
C ALA A 20 2.31 -16.44 -5.85
N SER A 21 2.15 -15.82 -4.66
CA SER A 21 1.97 -14.38 -4.50
C SER A 21 3.22 -13.55 -4.87
N SER A 22 4.43 -14.12 -4.80
CA SER A 22 5.66 -13.49 -5.27
C SER A 22 5.82 -13.44 -6.81
N PHE A 23 5.01 -14.22 -7.55
CA PHE A 23 5.00 -14.27 -9.02
C PHE A 23 3.79 -13.57 -9.65
N ALA A 24 2.93 -12.95 -8.84
CA ALA A 24 1.81 -12.15 -9.32
C ALA A 24 2.11 -10.65 -9.12
N GLN A 25 2.41 -9.94 -10.21
CA GLN A 25 2.74 -8.52 -10.15
C GLN A 25 1.54 -7.63 -10.50
N GLU A 26 1.39 -6.52 -9.77
CA GLU A 26 0.70 -5.35 -10.30
C GLU A 26 1.61 -4.63 -11.32
N PRO A 27 1.06 -3.96 -12.35
CA PRO A 27 1.85 -3.09 -13.21
C PRO A 27 2.48 -1.95 -12.38
N PRO A 28 3.76 -1.63 -12.57
CA PRO A 28 4.54 -0.84 -11.61
C PRO A 28 3.99 0.57 -11.37
N SER A 29 3.66 0.86 -10.11
CA SER A 29 3.30 2.18 -9.59
C SER A 29 4.48 2.87 -8.91
N ALA A 30 4.71 4.16 -9.18
CA ALA A 30 5.69 5.00 -8.50
C ALA A 30 5.00 6.21 -7.84
N SER A 31 5.50 6.66 -6.68
CA SER A 31 4.68 7.36 -5.68
C SER A 31 5.04 8.82 -5.35
N SER A 32 4.04 9.54 -4.84
CA SER A 32 4.05 10.56 -3.76
C SER A 32 3.85 12.08 -4.04
N SER A 33 2.83 12.61 -3.32
CA SER A 33 2.68 13.91 -2.61
C SER A 33 2.73 15.32 -3.27
N SER A 34 1.55 16.00 -3.23
CA SER A 34 1.30 17.43 -2.82
C SER A 34 1.60 18.60 -3.80
N LEU A 35 1.21 19.89 -3.61
CA LEU A 35 0.08 20.70 -3.03
C LEU A 35 0.29 22.20 -3.45
N SER A 36 -0.63 23.19 -3.44
CA SER A 36 -2.12 23.23 -3.35
C SER A 36 -2.80 24.38 -4.17
N PRO A 37 -2.62 25.70 -3.90
CA PRO A 37 -3.82 26.57 -3.83
C PRO A 37 -3.86 27.90 -4.64
N VAL A 38 -5.10 28.37 -4.92
CA VAL A 38 -5.51 29.79 -5.11
C VAL A 38 -6.97 29.98 -4.62
N GLU A 39 -7.29 31.10 -3.95
CA GLU A 39 -8.64 31.46 -3.44
C GLU A 39 -9.56 32.19 -4.45
N VAL A 40 -10.90 32.13 -4.25
CA VAL A 40 -11.86 33.26 -4.45
C VAL A 40 -12.98 33.23 -3.38
N LYS A 41 -13.60 34.38 -3.07
CA LYS A 41 -14.49 34.67 -1.92
C LYS A 41 -16.00 34.69 -2.27
N GLY A 42 -16.87 34.54 -1.26
CA GLY A 42 -18.28 35.05 -1.25
C GLY A 42 -19.39 34.03 -0.91
N ARG A 43 -20.36 34.39 -0.05
CA ARG A 43 -21.50 33.55 0.40
C ARG A 43 -22.87 34.05 -0.12
N PRO A 44 -23.86 33.15 -0.28
CA PRO A 44 -25.01 33.16 0.65
C PRO A 44 -25.01 32.00 1.67
N ALA A 45 -25.96 31.99 2.62
CA ALA A 45 -26.08 30.92 3.63
C ALA A 45 -26.62 29.61 3.01
N PRO A 46 -26.01 28.43 3.27
CA PRO A 46 -26.33 27.19 2.57
C PRO A 46 -27.43 26.34 3.24
N GLY A 47 -27.91 25.33 2.51
CA GLY A 47 -28.60 24.17 3.06
C GLY A 47 -27.66 22.95 3.17
N LEU A 48 -28.13 21.89 3.84
CA LEU A 48 -27.40 20.62 3.99
C LEU A 48 -27.52 19.69 2.78
N LEU A 49 -28.41 19.98 1.83
CA LEU A 49 -28.62 19.25 0.58
C LEU A 49 -27.93 20.00 -0.57
N TRP A 50 -27.22 19.25 -1.42
CA TRP A 50 -26.44 19.77 -2.54
C TRP A 50 -26.78 19.00 -3.82
N ARG A 51 -26.98 19.72 -4.94
CA ARG A 51 -27.19 19.16 -6.27
C ARG A 51 -25.84 18.93 -6.93
N ILE A 52 -25.59 17.72 -7.38
CA ILE A 52 -24.48 17.33 -8.27
C ILE A 52 -25.01 17.35 -9.71
N SER A 53 -24.35 18.11 -10.59
CA SER A 53 -24.72 18.30 -11.99
C SER A 53 -23.49 18.61 -12.86
N GLY A 54 -23.68 18.79 -14.16
CA GLY A 54 -22.57 18.92 -15.12
C GLY A 54 -21.96 17.57 -15.49
N LYS A 55 -20.73 17.59 -16.04
CA LYS A 55 -19.94 16.40 -16.42
C LYS A 55 -20.68 15.33 -17.25
N GLY A 56 -21.64 15.74 -18.07
CA GLY A 56 -22.46 14.85 -18.92
C GLY A 56 -23.64 14.15 -18.23
N LEU A 57 -23.92 14.44 -16.96
CA LEU A 57 -25.05 13.86 -16.24
C LEU A 57 -26.40 14.24 -16.89
N GLN A 58 -27.16 13.21 -17.28
CA GLN A 58 -28.50 13.36 -17.90
C GLN A 58 -29.60 13.71 -16.87
N GLN A 59 -29.36 13.40 -15.60
CA GLN A 59 -30.20 13.78 -14.46
C GLN A 59 -29.31 14.23 -13.31
N PRO A 60 -29.73 15.20 -12.48
CA PRO A 60 -28.99 15.57 -11.29
C PRO A 60 -28.93 14.39 -10.31
N SER A 61 -27.81 14.30 -9.61
CA SER A 61 -27.70 13.54 -8.37
C SER A 61 -27.57 14.50 -7.19
N TYR A 62 -27.60 14.00 -5.95
CA TYR A 62 -27.66 14.82 -4.75
C TYR A 62 -26.73 14.29 -3.67
N LEU A 63 -26.16 15.21 -2.89
CA LEU A 63 -25.31 14.95 -1.74
C LEU A 63 -25.93 15.63 -0.51
N TYR A 64 -26.13 14.87 0.56
CA TYR A 64 -26.85 15.31 1.75
C TYR A 64 -26.03 15.04 3.02
N GLY A 65 -25.92 16.06 3.87
CA GLY A 65 -25.26 15.95 5.18
C GLY A 65 -26.19 15.35 6.23
N THR A 66 -25.79 14.23 6.82
CA THR A 66 -26.49 13.56 7.92
C THR A 66 -25.79 13.71 9.27
N MET A 67 -26.40 13.18 10.33
CA MET A 67 -25.78 12.90 11.62
C MET A 67 -26.20 11.49 12.08
N HIS A 68 -25.25 10.71 12.60
CA HIS A 68 -25.49 9.33 13.09
C HIS A 68 -26.22 9.29 14.45
N LEU A 69 -27.38 9.95 14.52
CA LEU A 69 -28.17 10.13 15.74
C LEU A 69 -29.55 9.50 15.63
N TYR A 70 -30.11 9.20 16.80
CA TYR A 70 -31.49 8.72 17.01
C TYR A 70 -32.41 9.85 17.54
N ASP A 71 -31.88 11.04 17.81
CA ASP A 71 -32.61 12.20 18.36
C ASP A 71 -33.65 12.69 17.35
N LYS A 72 -34.95 12.65 17.70
CA LYS A 72 -36.05 12.96 16.79
C LYS A 72 -35.95 14.36 16.16
N ARG A 73 -35.23 15.32 16.76
CA ARG A 73 -35.09 16.69 16.24
C ARG A 73 -34.43 16.73 14.86
N VAL A 74 -33.45 15.85 14.56
CA VAL A 74 -32.78 15.86 13.26
C VAL A 74 -33.63 15.28 12.12
N PHE A 75 -34.74 14.60 12.44
CA PHE A 75 -35.64 13.94 11.48
C PHE A 75 -36.71 14.88 10.86
N ASN A 76 -36.53 16.20 10.99
CA ASN A 76 -37.38 17.21 10.37
C ASN A 76 -36.78 17.65 9.01
N PHE A 77 -36.84 16.75 8.02
CA PHE A 77 -36.19 16.93 6.73
C PHE A 77 -36.88 17.98 5.84
N THR A 78 -36.12 18.55 4.90
CA THR A 78 -36.69 19.46 3.88
C THR A 78 -37.45 18.69 2.81
N ASP A 79 -38.52 19.28 2.28
CA ASP A 79 -39.30 18.68 1.20
C ASP A 79 -38.45 18.38 -0.05
N SER A 80 -37.43 19.21 -0.31
CA SER A 80 -36.42 19.00 -1.35
C SER A 80 -35.59 17.71 -1.19
N LEU A 81 -35.43 17.18 0.04
CA LEU A 81 -34.75 15.90 0.26
C LEU A 81 -35.64 14.72 -0.15
N TYR A 82 -36.91 14.72 0.28
CA TYR A 82 -37.87 13.69 -0.13
C TYR A 82 -38.03 13.68 -1.66
N ALA A 83 -38.19 14.86 -2.27
CA ALA A 83 -38.27 15.00 -3.72
C ALA A 83 -36.98 14.55 -4.45
N ALA A 84 -35.80 14.68 -3.82
CA ALA A 84 -34.55 14.15 -4.37
C ALA A 84 -34.52 12.61 -4.32
N ILE A 85 -34.93 11.99 -3.20
CA ILE A 85 -35.00 10.54 -3.06
C ILE A 85 -36.05 9.94 -4.02
N GLU A 86 -37.22 10.56 -4.12
CA GLU A 86 -38.30 10.16 -5.03
C GLU A 86 -37.87 10.20 -6.51
N ARG A 87 -37.07 11.19 -6.91
CA ARG A 87 -36.64 11.38 -8.31
C ARG A 87 -35.38 10.61 -8.68
N SER A 88 -34.48 10.36 -7.73
CA SER A 88 -33.30 9.53 -7.94
C SER A 88 -33.67 8.06 -8.14
N GLN A 89 -32.84 7.33 -8.89
CA GLN A 89 -32.95 5.89 -9.13
C GLN A 89 -32.29 5.06 -8.01
N GLY A 90 -31.36 5.65 -7.25
CA GLY A 90 -30.72 5.00 -6.10
C GLY A 90 -30.39 5.94 -4.94
N PHE A 91 -30.00 5.33 -3.83
CA PHE A 91 -29.55 5.96 -2.60
C PHE A 91 -28.28 5.24 -2.11
N ALA A 92 -27.32 5.96 -1.55
CA ALA A 92 -26.20 5.34 -0.84
C ALA A 92 -25.84 6.15 0.40
N MET A 93 -25.47 5.47 1.48
CA MET A 93 -24.83 6.11 2.63
C MET A 93 -23.32 5.86 2.61
N GLU A 94 -22.59 6.16 3.70
CA GLU A 94 -21.16 5.84 3.81
C GLU A 94 -20.90 4.33 3.65
N ILE A 95 -21.30 3.50 4.62
CA ILE A 95 -21.17 2.03 4.54
C ILE A 95 -22.55 1.38 4.34
N HIS A 96 -22.64 0.34 3.52
CA HIS A 96 -23.88 -0.41 3.34
C HIS A 96 -24.31 -1.16 4.63
N PRO A 97 -25.52 -0.92 5.20
CA PRO A 97 -25.90 -1.43 6.52
C PRO A 97 -25.81 -2.95 6.68
N ASP A 98 -26.35 -3.71 5.72
CA ASP A 98 -26.34 -5.17 5.77
C ASP A 98 -24.89 -5.71 5.80
N SER A 99 -23.96 -5.04 5.11
CA SER A 99 -22.54 -5.41 5.06
C SER A 99 -21.81 -5.05 6.36
N ALA A 100 -22.14 -3.93 7.00
CA ALA A 100 -21.66 -3.59 8.34
C ALA A 100 -22.13 -4.60 9.40
N MET A 101 -23.37 -5.10 9.30
CA MET A 101 -23.89 -6.14 10.19
C MET A 101 -23.22 -7.50 9.94
N GLN A 102 -23.01 -7.90 8.69
CA GLN A 102 -22.25 -9.12 8.35
C GLN A 102 -20.83 -9.08 8.91
N GLU A 103 -20.14 -7.93 8.79
CA GLU A 103 -18.81 -7.71 9.36
C GLU A 103 -18.81 -7.78 10.89
N PHE A 104 -19.81 -7.21 11.55
CA PHE A 104 -19.97 -7.30 12.99
C PHE A 104 -20.07 -8.76 13.48
N PHE A 105 -20.86 -9.62 12.81
CA PHE A 105 -20.90 -11.05 13.15
C PHE A 105 -19.60 -11.79 12.85
N ARG A 106 -18.85 -11.38 11.81
CA ARG A 106 -17.51 -11.92 11.52
C ARG A 106 -16.52 -11.61 12.66
N GLN A 107 -16.63 -10.43 13.29
CA GLN A 107 -15.79 -10.02 14.43
C GLN A 107 -16.33 -10.47 15.81
N GLU A 108 -17.54 -11.03 15.90
CA GLU A 108 -18.05 -11.72 17.10
C GLU A 108 -17.51 -13.16 17.25
N GLU A 109 -16.66 -13.63 16.32
CA GLU A 109 -15.68 -14.68 16.61
C GLU A 109 -14.81 -14.29 17.83
N PRO A 110 -14.40 -15.24 18.69
CA PRO A 110 -13.80 -14.93 19.98
C PRO A 110 -12.36 -14.43 19.87
N ASP A 111 -12.20 -13.15 19.54
CA ASP A 111 -10.93 -12.44 19.48
C ASP A 111 -10.22 -12.36 20.85
N ALA A 112 -9.08 -11.66 20.89
CA ALA A 112 -8.35 -11.40 22.13
C ALA A 112 -8.94 -10.23 22.95
N SER A 113 -9.53 -9.21 22.31
CA SER A 113 -10.00 -7.98 22.99
C SER A 113 -11.23 -8.22 23.87
N GLY A 114 -12.16 -9.08 23.45
CA GLY A 114 -13.34 -9.48 24.23
C GLY A 114 -13.01 -10.20 25.54
N ARG A 115 -11.78 -10.71 25.68
CA ARG A 115 -11.24 -11.33 26.91
C ARG A 115 -10.31 -10.42 27.71
N LYS A 116 -9.86 -9.30 27.13
CA LYS A 116 -8.86 -8.39 27.71
C LYS A 116 -9.49 -7.56 28.83
N LEU A 117 -8.87 -7.54 30.00
CA LEU A 117 -9.40 -6.83 31.17
C LEU A 117 -9.02 -5.35 31.09
N LEU A 118 -9.89 -4.46 31.56
CA LEU A 118 -9.66 -3.00 31.48
C LEU A 118 -8.35 -2.60 32.19
N LYS A 119 -7.98 -3.30 33.27
CA LYS A 119 -6.73 -3.13 34.02
C LYS A 119 -5.45 -3.42 33.20
N GLU A 120 -5.56 -4.12 32.07
CA GLU A 120 -4.45 -4.54 31.19
C GLU A 120 -4.23 -3.56 30.03
N VAL A 121 -5.07 -2.51 29.93
CA VAL A 121 -5.06 -1.51 28.84
C VAL A 121 -5.24 -0.07 29.33
N MET A 122 -5.82 0.12 30.52
CA MET A 122 -5.86 1.42 31.20
C MET A 122 -4.62 1.55 32.11
N PRO A 123 -3.90 2.69 32.10
CA PRO A 123 -2.75 2.91 32.97
C PRO A 123 -3.09 2.65 34.45
N PRO A 124 -2.22 1.98 35.25
CA PRO A 124 -2.57 1.60 36.62
C PRO A 124 -3.00 2.76 37.52
N ALA A 125 -2.38 3.94 37.34
CA ALA A 125 -2.74 5.16 38.06
C ALA A 125 -4.15 5.68 37.73
N ASP A 126 -4.63 5.44 36.50
CA ASP A 126 -5.98 5.81 36.08
C ASP A 126 -7.00 4.73 36.43
N PHE A 127 -6.64 3.46 36.25
CA PHE A 127 -7.44 2.32 36.70
C PHE A 127 -7.74 2.42 38.21
N ALA A 128 -6.74 2.82 39.01
CA ALA A 128 -6.90 3.06 40.44
C ALA A 128 -7.92 4.16 40.77
N LYS A 129 -7.97 5.26 39.99
CA LYS A 129 -8.97 6.33 40.16
C LYS A 129 -10.38 5.79 39.84
N VAL A 130 -10.55 5.18 38.67
CA VAL A 130 -11.87 4.71 38.21
C VAL A 130 -12.40 3.51 39.01
N ARG A 131 -11.54 2.77 39.74
CA ARG A 131 -11.83 1.53 40.45
C ARG A 131 -13.14 1.53 41.23
N GLN A 132 -13.39 2.55 42.06
CA GLN A 132 -14.65 2.65 42.83
C GLN A 132 -15.87 2.83 41.91
N LYS A 133 -15.75 3.65 40.87
CA LYS A 133 -16.80 3.93 39.89
C LYS A 133 -17.06 2.72 38.98
N LEU A 134 -16.04 1.95 38.61
CA LEU A 134 -16.18 0.65 37.92
C LEU A 134 -17.02 -0.34 38.74
N GLN A 135 -16.77 -0.43 40.05
CA GLN A 135 -17.53 -1.32 40.93
C GLN A 135 -19.00 -0.86 41.08
N GLN A 136 -19.23 0.45 41.16
CA GLN A 136 -20.57 1.04 41.18
C GLN A 136 -21.34 0.81 39.87
N VAL A 137 -20.67 0.85 38.72
CA VAL A 137 -21.27 0.78 37.38
C VAL A 137 -21.53 -0.65 36.91
N PHE A 138 -20.56 -1.54 37.07
CA PHE A 138 -20.63 -2.91 36.54
C PHE A 138 -21.03 -3.95 37.59
N HIS A 139 -21.27 -3.53 38.84
CA HIS A 139 -21.67 -4.36 39.97
C HIS A 139 -20.79 -5.61 40.22
N LYS A 140 -19.51 -5.53 39.84
CA LYS A 140 -18.51 -6.60 40.00
C LYS A 140 -17.15 -6.03 40.42
N ALA A 141 -16.24 -6.91 40.81
CA ALA A 141 -14.85 -6.57 41.05
C ALA A 141 -14.28 -5.81 39.83
N PRO A 142 -13.74 -4.58 39.99
CA PRO A 142 -13.19 -3.78 38.89
C PRO A 142 -12.17 -4.53 38.05
N GLU A 143 -11.37 -5.37 38.70
CA GLU A 143 -10.31 -6.20 38.12
C GLU A 143 -10.86 -7.33 37.22
N LYS A 144 -12.19 -7.45 37.10
CA LYS A 144 -12.96 -8.34 36.20
C LYS A 144 -13.84 -7.58 35.20
N VAL A 145 -13.71 -6.26 35.09
CA VAL A 145 -14.33 -5.47 33.99
C VAL A 145 -13.46 -5.62 32.75
N THR A 146 -14.06 -6.01 31.63
CA THR A 146 -13.37 -6.12 30.32
C THR A 146 -13.25 -4.77 29.64
N LEU A 147 -12.32 -4.66 28.68
CA LEU A 147 -12.27 -3.51 27.79
C LEU A 147 -13.57 -3.35 26.98
N LYS A 148 -14.13 -4.45 26.46
CA LYS A 148 -15.39 -4.43 25.70
C LYS A 148 -16.54 -3.82 26.51
N GLU A 149 -16.68 -4.18 27.79
CA GLU A 149 -17.71 -3.60 28.67
C GLU A 149 -17.49 -2.11 28.96
N TYR A 150 -16.26 -1.69 29.22
CA TYR A 150 -15.93 -0.27 29.44
C TYR A 150 -16.17 0.57 28.18
N ASN A 151 -15.69 0.11 27.03
CA ASN A 151 -15.87 0.79 25.75
C ASN A 151 -17.35 0.81 25.32
N SER A 152 -18.10 -0.26 25.59
CA SER A 152 -19.56 -0.30 25.36
C SER A 152 -20.28 0.71 26.24
N TYR A 153 -19.94 0.80 27.54
CA TYR A 153 -20.54 1.76 28.47
C TYR A 153 -20.24 3.21 28.09
N GLN A 154 -18.97 3.52 27.76
CA GLN A 154 -18.54 4.86 27.35
C GLN A 154 -19.09 5.25 25.97
N GLY A 155 -19.28 4.28 25.07
CA GLY A 155 -19.90 4.45 23.77
C GLY A 155 -21.43 4.32 23.75
N ASN A 156 -22.10 4.13 24.90
CA ASN A 156 -23.53 3.87 24.91
C ASN A 156 -24.36 5.15 24.71
N TYR A 157 -24.58 5.51 23.45
CA TYR A 157 -25.47 6.58 23.02
C TYR A 157 -26.89 6.51 23.61
N SER A 158 -27.33 5.37 24.16
CA SER A 158 -28.64 5.29 24.81
C SER A 158 -28.81 6.20 26.03
N ARG A 159 -27.71 6.63 26.66
CA ARG A 159 -27.75 7.60 27.78
C ARG A 159 -28.15 9.03 27.40
N TYR A 160 -28.17 9.37 26.11
CA TYR A 160 -28.74 10.64 25.65
C TYR A 160 -30.26 10.72 25.77
N ALA A 161 -30.94 9.62 26.09
CA ALA A 161 -32.30 9.40 25.65
C ALA A 161 -33.29 8.95 26.74
N GLU A 162 -32.91 8.99 28.02
CA GLU A 162 -33.88 8.80 29.11
C GLU A 162 -34.85 10.00 29.21
N ASP A 163 -34.40 11.20 28.82
CA ASP A 163 -35.19 12.45 28.77
C ASP A 163 -35.63 12.89 27.35
N ARG A 164 -35.45 12.07 26.30
CA ARG A 164 -35.64 12.53 24.89
C ARG A 164 -36.34 11.53 23.98
N GLU A 165 -37.25 12.02 23.15
CA GLU A 165 -37.89 11.22 22.09
C GLU A 165 -36.86 10.72 21.06
N ARG A 166 -36.82 9.40 20.87
CA ARG A 166 -35.96 8.71 19.87
C ARG A 166 -36.76 8.27 18.65
N MET A 167 -36.06 8.14 17.53
CA MET A 167 -36.47 7.30 16.41
C MET A 167 -35.94 5.85 16.60
N PRO A 168 -36.57 4.82 16.00
CA PRO A 168 -36.14 3.42 16.16
C PRO A 168 -34.76 3.11 15.55
N THR A 169 -34.40 3.80 14.47
CA THR A 169 -33.12 3.68 13.75
C THR A 169 -32.38 5.02 13.77
N SER A 170 -31.09 5.01 13.44
CA SER A 170 -30.36 6.25 13.14
C SER A 170 -30.93 6.94 11.89
N MET A 171 -30.62 8.23 11.74
CA MET A 171 -31.03 9.05 10.60
C MET A 171 -30.64 8.43 9.24
N ASP A 172 -29.40 7.95 9.13
CA ASP A 172 -28.87 7.35 7.89
C ASP A 172 -29.64 6.07 7.53
N VAL A 173 -29.82 5.18 8.51
CA VAL A 173 -30.53 3.90 8.34
C VAL A 173 -32.02 4.12 8.06
N TRP A 174 -32.61 5.19 8.59
CA TRP A 174 -33.98 5.58 8.26
C TRP A 174 -34.12 6.02 6.79
N LEU A 175 -33.20 6.87 6.30
CA LEU A 175 -33.20 7.31 4.90
C LEU A 175 -32.88 6.15 3.93
N TYR A 176 -31.99 5.24 4.32
CA TYR A 176 -31.75 3.98 3.62
C TYR A 176 -33.00 3.09 3.56
N ASN A 177 -33.69 2.87 4.68
CA ASN A 177 -34.92 2.08 4.73
C ASN A 177 -36.02 2.72 3.85
N LEU A 178 -36.17 4.05 3.89
CA LEU A 178 -37.07 4.78 3.01
C LEU A 178 -36.77 4.49 1.53
N ALA A 179 -35.51 4.60 1.11
CA ALA A 179 -35.11 4.31 -0.27
C ALA A 179 -35.31 2.83 -0.64
N ARG A 180 -34.91 1.89 0.24
CA ARG A 180 -35.09 0.44 0.09
C ARG A 180 -36.57 0.09 -0.10
N ARG A 181 -37.47 0.64 0.73
CA ARG A 181 -38.92 0.43 0.67
C ARG A 181 -39.59 1.16 -0.52
N GLN A 182 -39.03 2.26 -1.03
CA GLN A 182 -39.45 2.82 -2.33
C GLN A 182 -38.98 1.98 -3.54
N GLY A 183 -38.18 0.92 -3.34
CA GLY A 183 -37.60 0.10 -4.41
C GLY A 183 -36.50 0.80 -5.20
N LYS A 184 -35.77 1.73 -4.57
CA LYS A 184 -34.55 2.32 -5.11
C LYS A 184 -33.40 1.31 -5.01
N TRP A 185 -32.38 1.43 -5.86
CA TRP A 185 -31.12 0.75 -5.58
C TRP A 185 -30.48 1.35 -4.33
N VAL A 186 -29.93 0.51 -3.45
CA VAL A 186 -29.25 0.93 -2.21
C VAL A 186 -27.81 0.42 -2.15
N GLY A 187 -26.92 1.15 -1.48
CA GLY A 187 -25.49 0.82 -1.39
C GLY A 187 -24.68 1.70 -0.43
N GLY A 188 -23.36 1.58 -0.49
CA GLY A 188 -22.38 2.42 0.22
C GLY A 188 -21.45 3.19 -0.73
N VAL A 189 -20.71 4.17 -0.20
CA VAL A 189 -19.58 4.86 -0.86
C VAL A 189 -18.23 4.65 -0.17
N GLU A 190 -18.22 3.87 0.91
CA GLU A 190 -17.08 3.32 1.61
C GLU A 190 -17.26 1.80 1.76
N ASP A 191 -16.14 1.11 1.96
CA ASP A 191 -16.10 -0.31 2.31
C ASP A 191 -15.96 -0.45 3.84
N VAL A 192 -16.39 -1.55 4.45
CA VAL A 192 -16.58 -1.59 5.92
C VAL A 192 -15.27 -1.33 6.69
N SER A 193 -14.14 -1.77 6.14
CA SER A 193 -12.80 -1.56 6.69
C SER A 193 -12.36 -0.09 6.75
N ASP A 194 -12.99 0.85 6.01
CA ASP A 194 -12.64 2.28 6.06
C ASP A 194 -12.97 2.93 7.41
N GLN A 195 -13.99 2.42 8.13
CA GLN A 195 -14.40 2.93 9.46
C GLN A 195 -13.99 2.00 10.62
N TRP A 196 -13.67 0.73 10.35
CA TRP A 196 -13.30 -0.26 11.37
C TRP A 196 -11.78 -0.36 11.61
N GLN A 197 -11.19 0.65 12.24
CA GLN A 197 -9.80 0.55 12.72
C GLN A 197 -9.70 -0.32 13.99
N LEU A 198 -9.19 -1.54 13.83
CA LEU A 198 -9.06 -2.56 14.88
C LEU A 198 -8.20 -2.11 16.09
N GLU A 199 -7.33 -1.12 15.91
CA GLU A 199 -6.50 -0.58 17.00
C GLU A 199 -7.26 0.26 18.03
N GLU A 200 -8.26 1.06 17.61
CA GLU A 200 -9.01 1.91 18.55
C GLU A 200 -9.84 1.08 19.52
N ASN A 201 -10.38 -0.05 19.04
CA ASN A 201 -11.15 -0.97 19.87
C ASN A 201 -10.30 -1.64 20.96
N ASN A 202 -8.97 -1.62 20.84
CA ASN A 202 -8.02 -2.15 21.81
C ASN A 202 -7.55 -1.14 22.89
N LYS A 203 -8.09 0.09 22.88
CA LYS A 203 -7.78 1.18 23.84
C LYS A 203 -9.05 1.61 24.61
N PRO A 204 -8.96 2.09 25.88
CA PRO A 204 -10.12 2.60 26.62
C PRO A 204 -10.72 3.87 25.98
N ARG A 205 -12.02 3.89 25.71
CA ARG A 205 -12.73 5.04 25.12
C ARG A 205 -13.14 6.09 26.16
N GLY A 206 -13.08 7.37 25.77
CA GLY A 206 -13.42 8.53 26.63
C GLY A 206 -12.40 8.77 27.76
N SER A 207 -12.36 9.99 28.32
CA SER A 207 -11.36 10.26 29.37
C SER A 207 -11.77 9.69 30.73
N VAL A 208 -10.76 9.37 31.52
CA VAL A 208 -10.85 8.93 32.93
C VAL A 208 -11.64 9.93 33.77
N ASN A 209 -11.47 11.23 33.51
CA ASN A 209 -12.16 12.29 34.25
C ASN A 209 -13.65 12.35 33.91
N ASP A 210 -14.03 12.12 32.65
CA ASP A 210 -15.44 12.09 32.23
C ASP A 210 -16.18 10.90 32.89
N PHE A 211 -15.54 9.71 32.91
CA PHE A 211 -16.08 8.51 33.58
C PHE A 211 -16.27 8.71 35.10
N LEU A 212 -15.33 9.38 35.76
CA LEU A 212 -15.37 9.68 37.20
C LEU A 212 -16.48 10.67 37.54
N THR A 213 -16.42 11.85 36.93
CA THR A 213 -17.30 12.98 37.22
C THR A 213 -18.73 12.75 36.72
N GLY A 214 -18.92 11.91 35.70
CA GLY A 214 -20.18 11.84 34.96
C GLY A 214 -20.46 13.10 34.11
N ASN A 215 -19.51 14.03 34.04
CA ASN A 215 -19.64 15.25 33.25
C ASN A 215 -19.46 14.90 31.77
N ASN A 216 -20.58 14.65 31.09
CA ASN A 216 -20.60 14.08 29.76
C ASN A 216 -20.20 15.13 28.72
N ARG A 217 -18.89 15.38 28.56
CA ARG A 217 -18.35 16.34 27.58
C ARG A 217 -18.80 16.01 26.15
N LEU A 218 -18.95 14.72 25.84
CA LEU A 218 -19.49 14.24 24.56
C LEU A 218 -20.93 14.75 24.34
N GLU A 219 -21.77 14.77 25.39
CA GLU A 219 -23.15 15.26 25.32
C GLU A 219 -23.24 16.76 25.07
N GLN A 220 -22.37 17.54 25.68
CA GLN A 220 -22.23 18.97 25.39
C GLN A 220 -21.77 19.20 23.94
N GLN A 221 -20.87 18.35 23.42
CA GLN A 221 -20.41 18.39 22.02
C GLN A 221 -21.51 17.97 21.02
N VAL A 222 -22.25 16.90 21.29
CA VAL A 222 -23.32 16.39 20.42
C VAL A 222 -24.56 17.29 20.47
N GLU A 223 -24.93 17.84 21.62
CA GLU A 223 -25.99 18.85 21.70
C GLU A 223 -25.60 20.11 20.92
N LYS A 224 -24.34 20.58 21.07
CA LYS A 224 -23.86 21.73 20.30
C LYS A 224 -23.83 21.46 18.79
N MET A 225 -23.38 20.28 18.37
CA MET A 225 -23.44 19.85 16.97
C MET A 225 -24.87 19.74 16.45
N THR A 226 -25.81 19.23 17.26
CA THR A 226 -27.23 19.13 16.88
C THR A 226 -27.83 20.52 16.68
N GLN A 227 -27.51 21.50 17.54
CA GLN A 227 -27.94 22.89 17.38
C GLN A 227 -27.39 23.53 16.09
N LEU A 228 -26.10 23.30 15.78
CA LEU A 228 -25.48 23.78 14.53
C LEU A 228 -26.08 23.09 13.29
N TYR A 229 -26.39 21.80 13.38
CA TYR A 229 -27.03 21.03 12.32
C TYR A 229 -28.46 21.49 12.04
N LEU A 230 -29.27 21.72 13.08
CA LEU A 230 -30.63 22.26 12.96
C LEU A 230 -30.64 23.67 12.33
N ALA A 231 -29.59 24.47 12.56
CA ALA A 231 -29.39 25.76 11.90
C ALA A 231 -29.01 25.65 10.41
N ASN A 232 -28.53 24.49 9.95
CA ASN A 232 -28.09 24.17 8.57
C ASN A 232 -26.84 24.92 8.09
N ASP A 233 -26.21 25.77 8.92
CA ASP A 233 -24.99 26.48 8.53
C ASP A 233 -23.79 25.51 8.52
N LEU A 234 -23.57 24.89 7.36
CA LEU A 234 -22.44 24.01 7.09
C LEU A 234 -21.07 24.67 7.40
N ALA A 235 -20.97 25.99 7.34
CA ALA A 235 -19.74 26.71 7.65
C ALA A 235 -19.57 26.98 9.16
N ALA A 236 -20.66 27.07 9.93
CA ALA A 236 -20.61 27.08 11.39
C ALA A 236 -20.31 25.67 11.96
N ILE A 237 -20.90 24.64 11.36
CA ILE A 237 -20.54 23.23 11.60
C ILE A 237 -19.05 23.02 11.30
N TRP A 238 -18.57 23.50 10.16
CA TRP A 238 -17.16 23.42 9.77
C TRP A 238 -16.22 24.13 10.75
N ALA A 239 -16.53 25.38 11.12
CA ALA A 239 -15.75 26.13 12.09
C ALA A 239 -15.66 25.39 13.43
N TYR A 240 -16.77 24.82 13.91
CA TYR A 240 -16.80 24.03 15.14
C TYR A 240 -15.90 22.77 15.02
N ILE A 241 -16.06 21.97 13.97
CA ILE A 241 -15.22 20.78 13.71
C ILE A 241 -13.73 21.14 13.68
N LYS A 242 -13.37 22.25 13.03
CA LYS A 242 -11.98 22.71 12.93
C LYS A 242 -11.37 23.07 14.30
N THR A 243 -12.16 23.55 15.27
CA THR A 243 -11.68 23.75 16.66
C THR A 243 -11.49 22.47 17.45
N GLN A 244 -11.97 21.31 16.96
CA GLN A 244 -11.80 20.00 17.61
C GLN A 244 -10.73 19.14 16.92
N ASN A 245 -9.91 19.72 16.02
CA ASN A 245 -8.84 19.07 15.22
C ASN A 245 -9.27 17.87 14.35
N ALA A 246 -10.58 17.60 14.20
CA ALA A 246 -11.04 16.24 13.92
C ALA A 246 -10.92 15.72 12.47
N ILE A 247 -10.67 16.57 11.45
CA ILE A 247 -10.76 16.16 10.03
C ILE A 247 -9.64 16.69 9.13
N GLU A 248 -9.30 17.99 9.17
CA GLU A 248 -8.36 18.58 8.20
C GLU A 248 -6.87 18.30 8.48
N GLN A 249 -6.56 17.71 9.64
CA GLN A 249 -5.21 17.29 10.03
C GLN A 249 -5.08 15.77 10.20
N ASP A 250 -6.17 15.01 10.00
CA ASP A 250 -6.17 13.56 10.10
C ASP A 250 -6.02 12.91 8.70
N PRO A 251 -4.91 12.20 8.42
CA PRO A 251 -4.72 11.50 7.16
C PRO A 251 -5.79 10.43 6.87
N VAL A 252 -6.44 9.86 7.88
CA VAL A 252 -7.50 8.85 7.71
C VAL A 252 -8.73 9.49 7.08
N ASN A 253 -9.30 10.53 7.70
CA ASN A 253 -10.50 11.19 7.18
C ASN A 253 -10.27 11.89 5.83
N ILE A 254 -9.04 12.33 5.53
CA ILE A 254 -8.67 12.81 4.18
C ILE A 254 -8.76 11.67 3.14
N ARG A 255 -8.22 10.47 3.43
CA ARG A 255 -8.33 9.30 2.53
C ARG A 255 -9.78 8.86 2.34
N ARG A 256 -10.57 8.85 3.41
CA ARG A 256 -12.02 8.56 3.40
C ARG A 256 -12.79 9.50 2.46
N ASN A 257 -12.63 10.82 2.62
CA ASN A 257 -13.26 11.81 1.74
C ASN A 257 -12.90 11.61 0.25
N GLN A 258 -11.64 11.28 -0.05
CA GLN A 258 -11.19 10.96 -1.42
C GLN A 258 -11.87 9.69 -1.95
N LYS A 259 -11.99 8.64 -1.14
CA LYS A 259 -12.66 7.38 -1.52
C LYS A 259 -14.14 7.60 -1.80
N MET A 260 -14.84 8.31 -0.90
CA MET A 260 -16.24 8.70 -1.09
C MET A 260 -16.44 9.52 -2.38
N ALA A 261 -15.62 10.54 -2.63
CA ALA A 261 -15.72 11.35 -3.85
C ALA A 261 -15.48 10.53 -5.15
N ARG A 262 -14.62 9.51 -5.12
CA ARG A 262 -14.41 8.57 -6.25
C ARG A 262 -15.59 7.62 -6.45
N ARG A 263 -16.12 7.03 -5.38
CA ARG A 263 -17.30 6.13 -5.43
C ARG A 263 -18.54 6.89 -5.90
N ILE A 264 -18.71 8.16 -5.50
CA ILE A 264 -19.73 9.07 -6.02
C ILE A 264 -19.57 9.29 -7.53
N ASP A 265 -18.37 9.65 -8.02
CA ASP A 265 -18.11 9.86 -9.46
C ASP A 265 -18.43 8.64 -10.32
N SER A 266 -18.32 7.43 -9.75
CA SER A 266 -18.70 6.18 -10.41
C SER A 266 -20.22 5.98 -10.41
N LEU A 267 -20.88 6.12 -9.25
CA LEU A 267 -22.29 5.81 -9.08
C LEU A 267 -23.23 6.78 -9.82
N VAL A 268 -22.90 8.08 -9.89
CA VAL A 268 -23.73 9.07 -10.62
C VAL A 268 -23.77 8.86 -12.13
N ARG A 269 -22.74 8.22 -12.71
CA ARG A 269 -22.68 7.89 -14.14
C ARG A 269 -23.58 6.70 -14.49
N ILE A 270 -23.86 5.83 -13.52
CA ILE A 270 -24.68 4.62 -13.70
C ILE A 270 -26.17 4.97 -13.57
N ARG A 271 -26.53 5.87 -12.65
CA ARG A 271 -27.92 6.24 -12.34
C ARG A 271 -28.00 7.55 -11.55
N SER A 272 -29.16 8.19 -11.50
CA SER A 272 -29.38 9.32 -10.58
C SER A 272 -29.41 8.84 -9.12
N MET A 273 -28.67 9.52 -8.25
CA MET A 273 -28.37 9.07 -6.89
C MET A 273 -28.64 10.14 -5.83
N VAL A 274 -29.02 9.73 -4.62
CA VAL A 274 -28.83 10.51 -3.39
C VAL A 274 -27.71 9.87 -2.57
N PHE A 275 -26.72 10.66 -2.13
CA PHE A 275 -25.67 10.24 -1.21
C PHE A 275 -25.88 10.89 0.16
N ALA A 276 -25.91 10.08 1.21
CA ALA A 276 -26.09 10.51 2.59
C ALA A 276 -24.78 10.27 3.38
N LEU A 277 -24.01 11.33 3.59
CA LEU A 277 -22.72 11.27 4.28
C LEU A 277 -22.79 12.08 5.57
N GLY A 278 -22.03 11.69 6.59
CA GLY A 278 -21.86 12.46 7.81
C GLY A 278 -21.43 13.89 7.46
N THR A 279 -22.18 14.88 7.94
CA THR A 279 -22.05 16.30 7.53
C THR A 279 -20.63 16.84 7.63
N ALA A 280 -19.83 16.28 8.55
CA ALA A 280 -18.44 16.63 8.78
C ALA A 280 -17.51 16.34 7.59
N HIS A 281 -17.87 15.40 6.70
CA HIS A 281 -17.11 15.04 5.49
C HIS A 281 -17.35 15.99 4.30
N LEU A 282 -18.33 16.88 4.37
CA LEU A 282 -18.71 17.75 3.25
C LEU A 282 -17.83 19.01 3.05
N PRO A 283 -17.48 19.80 4.08
CA PRO A 283 -16.72 21.05 3.97
C PRO A 283 -15.19 20.87 4.08
N GLY A 284 -14.44 21.97 3.90
CA GLY A 284 -12.96 21.98 3.93
C GLY A 284 -12.33 21.76 2.55
N GLU A 285 -11.00 21.94 2.42
CA GLU A 285 -10.32 21.76 1.12
C GLU A 285 -10.29 20.30 0.64
N ALA A 286 -10.27 19.38 1.61
CA ALA A 286 -10.37 17.94 1.44
C ALA A 286 -11.82 17.42 1.58
N GLY A 287 -12.82 18.29 1.75
CA GLY A 287 -14.23 17.90 1.87
C GLY A 287 -14.81 17.39 0.55
N VAL A 288 -15.80 16.49 0.62
CA VAL A 288 -16.41 15.83 -0.55
C VAL A 288 -17.01 16.85 -1.54
N ILE A 289 -17.56 17.98 -1.08
CA ILE A 289 -18.05 19.05 -1.99
C ILE A 289 -16.88 19.63 -2.80
N SER A 290 -15.76 19.92 -2.14
CA SER A 290 -14.56 20.47 -2.78
C SER A 290 -13.93 19.47 -3.74
N LEU A 291 -13.87 18.19 -3.37
CA LEU A 291 -13.35 17.11 -4.20
C LEU A 291 -14.21 16.86 -5.45
N LEU A 292 -15.55 16.86 -5.33
CA LEU A 292 -16.44 16.70 -6.49
C LEU A 292 -16.35 17.89 -7.46
N ARG A 293 -16.19 19.11 -6.95
CA ARG A 293 -15.92 20.30 -7.77
C ARG A 293 -14.56 20.21 -8.48
N LYS A 294 -13.50 19.82 -7.77
CA LYS A 294 -12.17 19.52 -8.36
C LYS A 294 -12.27 18.43 -9.45
N ASN A 295 -13.17 17.45 -9.28
CA ASN A 295 -13.48 16.39 -10.25
C ASN A 295 -14.43 16.82 -11.39
N GLY A 296 -14.71 18.12 -11.57
CA GLY A 296 -15.45 18.67 -12.71
C GLY A 296 -16.98 18.68 -12.58
N TYR A 297 -17.55 18.46 -11.38
CA TYR A 297 -18.98 18.60 -11.15
C TYR A 297 -19.38 20.01 -10.70
N THR A 298 -20.50 20.49 -11.22
CA THR A 298 -21.25 21.61 -10.66
C THR A 298 -21.99 21.13 -9.42
N VAL A 299 -21.43 21.44 -8.24
CA VAL A 299 -22.01 21.09 -6.93
C VAL A 299 -22.53 22.35 -6.23
N GLU A 300 -23.85 22.45 -6.07
CA GLU A 300 -24.56 23.67 -5.64
C GLU A 300 -25.53 23.36 -4.48
N PRO A 301 -25.79 24.29 -3.54
CA PRO A 301 -26.74 24.07 -2.47
C PRO A 301 -28.18 24.05 -3.00
N VAL A 302 -29.02 23.18 -2.42
CA VAL A 302 -30.45 23.08 -2.71
C VAL A 302 -31.24 23.68 -1.54
N PHE A 303 -32.11 24.63 -1.87
CA PHE A 303 -32.91 25.35 -0.88
C PHE A 303 -34.32 24.74 -0.76
N SER A 304 -34.96 24.95 0.40
CA SER A 304 -36.38 24.68 0.63
C SER A 304 -36.92 25.65 1.68
N GLY A 305 -38.11 26.21 1.45
CA GLY A 305 -38.85 26.95 2.47
C GLY A 305 -39.70 26.05 3.37
N ARG A 306 -39.83 24.75 3.07
CA ARG A 306 -40.70 23.80 3.78
C ARG A 306 -39.95 22.56 4.26
N ARG A 307 -40.40 22.05 5.40
CA ARG A 307 -39.97 20.79 6.02
C ARG A 307 -41.19 19.95 6.37
N THR A 308 -40.97 18.64 6.43
CA THR A 308 -41.97 17.64 6.79
C THR A 308 -41.31 16.58 7.69
N PRO A 309 -41.80 16.34 8.92
CA PRO A 309 -41.23 15.31 9.81
C PRO A 309 -41.25 13.91 9.20
N ALA A 310 -40.23 13.11 9.50
CA ALA A 310 -40.10 11.72 9.05
C ALA A 310 -41.30 10.83 9.43
N THR A 311 -41.97 11.13 10.55
CA THR A 311 -43.19 10.45 11.02
C THR A 311 -44.44 10.76 10.19
N ASP A 312 -44.41 11.84 9.42
CA ASP A 312 -45.60 12.44 8.80
C ASP A 312 -45.58 12.28 7.28
N TYR A 313 -44.38 12.14 6.70
CA TYR A 313 -44.18 11.79 5.30
C TYR A 313 -44.78 10.41 4.94
N ARG A 314 -45.37 10.29 3.75
CA ARG A 314 -46.07 9.09 3.26
C ARG A 314 -45.59 8.76 1.85
N TYR A 315 -45.34 7.49 1.58
CA TYR A 315 -44.78 7.02 0.32
C TYR A 315 -45.35 5.63 -0.04
N ALA A 316 -45.29 5.27 -1.32
CA ALA A 316 -45.66 3.92 -1.77
C ALA A 316 -44.54 2.92 -1.38
N SER A 317 -44.83 2.06 -0.41
CA SER A 317 -43.92 1.00 0.04
C SER A 317 -44.02 -0.24 -0.85
N ARG A 318 -42.89 -0.90 -1.09
CA ARG A 318 -42.78 -2.21 -1.76
C ARG A 318 -42.32 -3.28 -0.77
N GLN A 319 -42.78 -4.50 -0.97
CA GLN A 319 -42.20 -5.66 -0.29
C GLN A 319 -40.75 -5.86 -0.75
N LEU A 320 -39.92 -6.35 0.17
CA LEU A 320 -38.52 -6.66 -0.10
C LEU A 320 -38.40 -8.06 -0.72
N PRO A 321 -37.49 -8.30 -1.68
CA PRO A 321 -37.20 -9.65 -2.14
C PRO A 321 -36.52 -10.44 -1.02
N TRP A 322 -37.03 -11.64 -0.75
CA TRP A 322 -36.37 -12.62 0.12
C TRP A 322 -35.55 -13.58 -0.77
N VAL A 323 -34.43 -14.07 -0.26
CA VAL A 323 -33.52 -14.98 -0.97
C VAL A 323 -33.60 -16.40 -0.41
N PRO A 324 -33.56 -17.46 -1.26
CA PRO A 324 -33.49 -18.84 -0.81
C PRO A 324 -32.07 -19.19 -0.35
N VAL A 325 -31.96 -19.66 0.88
CA VAL A 325 -30.72 -20.03 1.58
C VAL A 325 -30.70 -21.54 1.76
N HIS A 326 -29.67 -22.19 1.19
CA HIS A 326 -29.43 -23.62 1.38
C HIS A 326 -28.40 -23.86 2.49
N ALA A 327 -28.56 -24.94 3.25
CA ALA A 327 -27.54 -25.36 4.22
C ALA A 327 -26.31 -25.94 3.50
N MET A 328 -25.10 -25.60 3.96
CA MET A 328 -23.84 -26.10 3.38
C MET A 328 -23.74 -27.64 3.38
N ASN A 329 -24.29 -28.29 4.42
CA ASN A 329 -24.39 -29.75 4.54
C ASN A 329 -25.62 -30.35 3.80
N SER A 330 -26.34 -29.53 3.00
CA SER A 330 -27.58 -29.87 2.28
C SER A 330 -28.75 -30.37 3.14
N LEU A 331 -28.72 -30.22 4.48
CA LEU A 331 -29.76 -30.76 5.36
C LEU A 331 -31.02 -29.89 5.47
N TYR A 332 -30.98 -28.61 5.12
CA TYR A 332 -32.18 -27.76 5.11
C TYR A 332 -32.14 -26.68 4.01
N THR A 333 -33.26 -25.99 3.83
CA THR A 333 -33.40 -24.77 3.03
C THR A 333 -34.36 -23.81 3.74
N VAL A 334 -34.20 -22.50 3.58
CA VAL A 334 -35.01 -21.46 4.22
C VAL A 334 -34.97 -20.17 3.37
N GLU A 335 -35.98 -19.31 3.40
CA GLU A 335 -35.86 -17.96 2.84
C GLU A 335 -35.33 -16.97 3.90
N MET A 336 -34.56 -15.95 3.52
CA MET A 336 -34.16 -14.83 4.40
C MET A 336 -34.34 -13.45 3.72
N PRO A 337 -34.45 -12.33 4.46
CA PRO A 337 -34.64 -10.98 3.87
C PRO A 337 -33.39 -10.39 3.17
N GLY A 338 -32.30 -11.15 3.11
CA GLY A 338 -31.03 -10.79 2.48
C GLY A 338 -30.01 -11.93 2.65
N GLU A 339 -28.83 -11.77 2.04
CA GLU A 339 -27.78 -12.80 2.07
C GLU A 339 -27.22 -13.02 3.49
N PRO A 340 -27.25 -14.25 4.03
CA PRO A 340 -26.76 -14.53 5.37
C PRO A 340 -25.24 -14.64 5.44
N HIS A 341 -24.71 -14.27 6.61
CA HIS A 341 -23.43 -14.79 7.08
C HIS A 341 -23.57 -16.30 7.34
N GLN A 342 -22.95 -17.11 6.48
CA GLN A 342 -22.83 -18.56 6.69
C GLN A 342 -21.63 -18.82 7.59
N LYS A 343 -21.83 -19.55 8.70
CA LYS A 343 -20.78 -19.83 9.67
C LYS A 343 -20.31 -21.27 9.59
N ASP A 344 -19.06 -21.42 9.17
CA ASP A 344 -18.32 -22.67 9.23
C ASP A 344 -18.11 -23.10 10.69
N THR A 345 -18.97 -23.99 11.17
CA THR A 345 -18.59 -24.86 12.28
C THR A 345 -17.58 -25.88 11.74
N THR A 346 -16.50 -26.17 12.47
CA THR A 346 -15.32 -26.94 12.01
C THR A 346 -15.56 -28.44 11.73
N SER A 347 -16.79 -28.84 11.43
CA SER A 347 -17.16 -30.18 10.97
C SER A 347 -18.32 -30.09 9.98
N SER A 348 -18.19 -30.78 8.84
CA SER A 348 -19.26 -30.96 7.82
C SER A 348 -20.58 -31.57 8.34
N ALA A 349 -20.63 -31.97 9.62
CA ALA A 349 -21.87 -32.36 10.29
C ALA A 349 -22.83 -31.17 10.48
N SER A 350 -22.35 -29.95 10.73
CA SER A 350 -23.20 -28.80 11.05
C SER A 350 -23.03 -27.63 10.09
N ALA A 351 -24.11 -26.88 9.92
CA ALA A 351 -24.18 -25.68 9.10
C ALA A 351 -25.08 -24.65 9.78
N VAL A 352 -24.64 -23.39 9.84
CA VAL A 352 -25.33 -22.29 10.52
C VAL A 352 -25.41 -21.09 9.58
N ASN A 353 -26.61 -20.51 9.41
CA ASN A 353 -26.87 -19.31 8.62
C ASN A 353 -27.45 -18.21 9.51
N LEU A 354 -26.93 -16.99 9.42
CA LEU A 354 -27.26 -15.83 10.26
C LEU A 354 -27.47 -14.58 9.40
N TYR A 355 -28.58 -13.86 9.59
CA TYR A 355 -28.82 -12.55 8.96
C TYR A 355 -29.46 -11.61 9.97
N ALA A 356 -28.96 -10.37 10.10
CA ALA A 356 -29.62 -9.33 10.89
C ALA A 356 -30.06 -8.18 9.99
N ASP A 357 -31.34 -7.83 10.08
CA ASP A 357 -31.93 -6.74 9.34
C ASP A 357 -31.82 -5.43 10.14
N ALA A 358 -30.86 -4.59 9.77
CA ALA A 358 -30.66 -3.27 10.38
C ALA A 358 -31.89 -2.33 10.24
N THR A 359 -32.87 -2.67 9.39
CA THR A 359 -34.08 -1.86 9.19
C THR A 359 -35.27 -2.25 10.07
N THR A 360 -35.28 -3.49 10.60
CA THR A 360 -36.32 -4.00 11.52
C THR A 360 -35.77 -4.35 12.92
N ASN A 361 -34.44 -4.37 13.07
CA ASN A 361 -33.72 -4.82 14.27
C ASN A 361 -34.06 -6.27 14.68
N LEU A 362 -34.25 -7.12 13.66
CA LEU A 362 -34.50 -8.56 13.78
C LEU A 362 -33.26 -9.36 13.34
N LEU A 363 -32.92 -10.39 14.14
CA LEU A 363 -31.90 -11.39 13.87
C LEU A 363 -32.57 -12.71 13.49
N TYR A 364 -32.26 -13.22 12.31
CA TYR A 364 -32.71 -14.49 11.76
C TYR A 364 -31.56 -15.50 11.83
N ALA A 365 -31.82 -16.70 12.35
CA ALA A 365 -30.82 -17.76 12.44
C ALA A 365 -31.41 -19.13 12.07
N ALA A 366 -30.70 -19.92 11.29
CA ALA A 366 -31.05 -21.31 10.96
C ALA A 366 -29.83 -22.21 11.12
N MET A 367 -30.01 -23.44 11.61
CA MET A 367 -28.93 -24.38 11.83
C MET A 367 -29.34 -25.85 11.73
N SER A 368 -28.37 -26.71 11.40
CA SER A 368 -28.50 -28.16 11.53
C SER A 368 -27.21 -28.80 12.05
N LEU A 369 -27.33 -30.03 12.56
CA LEU A 369 -26.22 -30.86 13.05
C LEU A 369 -26.51 -32.36 12.84
N ALA A 370 -25.79 -32.96 11.89
CA ALA A 370 -25.81 -34.38 11.56
C ALA A 370 -25.24 -35.28 12.67
N GLY A 371 -25.38 -36.59 12.49
CA GLY A 371 -24.84 -37.63 13.37
C GLY A 371 -25.88 -38.24 14.32
N GLU A 372 -25.64 -39.49 14.72
CA GLU A 372 -26.52 -40.31 15.55
C GLU A 372 -26.76 -39.72 16.95
N GLN A 373 -27.95 -39.96 17.52
CA GLN A 373 -28.35 -39.40 18.81
C GLN A 373 -27.72 -40.15 20.00
N THR A 374 -26.64 -39.58 20.56
CA THR A 374 -25.94 -40.11 21.76
C THR A 374 -26.35 -39.43 23.08
N ARG A 375 -27.37 -38.57 23.08
CA ARG A 375 -27.85 -37.79 24.25
C ARG A 375 -29.37 -37.60 24.21
N ASN A 376 -29.98 -37.41 25.38
CA ASN A 376 -31.41 -37.10 25.53
C ASN A 376 -31.78 -35.74 24.87
N ARG A 377 -32.96 -35.67 24.23
CA ARG A 377 -33.56 -34.48 23.61
C ARG A 377 -33.44 -33.22 24.48
N ASP A 378 -33.76 -33.27 25.77
CA ASP A 378 -33.76 -32.07 26.64
C ASP A 378 -32.35 -31.49 26.86
N SER A 379 -31.34 -32.36 26.93
CA SER A 379 -29.93 -31.97 27.01
C SER A 379 -29.45 -31.34 25.69
N ILE A 380 -29.97 -31.81 24.55
CA ILE A 380 -29.68 -31.24 23.23
C ILE A 380 -30.35 -29.87 23.09
N ILE A 381 -31.63 -29.71 23.46
CA ILE A 381 -32.35 -28.42 23.49
C ILE A 381 -31.57 -27.40 24.33
N SER A 382 -31.21 -27.78 25.56
CA SER A 382 -30.45 -26.92 26.48
C SER A 382 -29.09 -26.50 25.91
N ALA A 383 -28.40 -27.40 25.20
CA ALA A 383 -27.13 -27.10 24.56
C ALA A 383 -27.28 -26.17 23.33
N MET A 384 -28.30 -26.37 22.49
CA MET A 384 -28.55 -25.53 21.32
C MET A 384 -28.99 -24.12 21.70
N LEU A 385 -29.88 -23.97 22.70
CA LEU A 385 -30.28 -22.66 23.23
C LEU A 385 -29.10 -21.90 23.85
N LYS A 386 -28.24 -22.60 24.61
CA LYS A 386 -27.00 -22.01 25.15
C LYS A 386 -26.04 -21.57 24.04
N ALA A 387 -25.95 -22.30 22.93
CA ALA A 387 -25.16 -21.91 21.76
C ALA A 387 -25.73 -20.69 21.03
N MET A 388 -27.04 -20.41 21.17
CA MET A 388 -27.71 -19.18 20.69
C MET A 388 -27.63 -18.01 21.71
N GLY A 389 -26.87 -18.15 22.81
CA GLY A 389 -26.77 -17.12 23.85
C GLY A 389 -27.99 -16.98 24.78
N LEU A 390 -28.98 -17.88 24.64
CA LEU A 390 -30.22 -17.86 25.44
C LEU A 390 -29.99 -18.61 26.76
N THR A 391 -30.23 -17.93 27.88
CA THR A 391 -29.90 -18.43 29.23
C THR A 391 -31.13 -18.71 30.10
N ARG A 392 -32.31 -18.25 29.68
CA ARG A 392 -33.61 -18.53 30.30
C ARG A 392 -34.64 -18.80 29.20
N THR A 393 -35.70 -19.54 29.51
CA THR A 393 -36.83 -19.80 28.61
C THR A 393 -38.15 -19.60 29.34
N GLU A 394 -39.25 -19.54 28.60
CA GLU A 394 -40.56 -19.87 29.18
C GLU A 394 -40.60 -21.34 29.62
N VAL A 395 -41.37 -21.60 30.67
CA VAL A 395 -41.29 -22.84 31.47
C VAL A 395 -41.89 -24.06 30.74
N LYS A 396 -42.56 -23.87 29.59
CA LYS A 396 -43.23 -24.94 28.85
C LYS A 396 -43.11 -24.74 27.32
N PRO A 397 -42.24 -25.50 26.64
CA PRO A 397 -42.22 -25.53 25.18
C PRO A 397 -43.53 -26.05 24.59
N GLN A 398 -43.92 -25.53 23.43
CA GLN A 398 -45.09 -25.97 22.68
C GLN A 398 -44.67 -27.05 21.67
N PRO A 399 -45.35 -28.21 21.60
CA PRO A 399 -45.05 -29.23 20.60
C PRO A 399 -45.47 -28.77 19.19
N ILE A 400 -44.60 -28.98 18.20
CA ILE A 400 -44.84 -28.63 16.79
C ILE A 400 -44.43 -29.78 15.86
N ARG A 401 -44.87 -29.71 14.60
CA ARG A 401 -44.51 -30.68 13.55
C ARG A 401 -44.33 -29.98 12.21
N GLN A 402 -43.23 -30.27 11.52
CA GLN A 402 -42.87 -29.70 10.21
C GLN A 402 -42.10 -30.77 9.43
N ASP A 403 -42.35 -30.90 8.12
CA ASP A 403 -41.79 -31.93 7.22
C ASP A 403 -41.85 -33.37 7.76
N GLY A 404 -42.92 -33.68 8.50
CA GLY A 404 -43.14 -34.96 9.17
C GLY A 404 -42.37 -35.16 10.48
N LEU A 405 -41.31 -34.39 10.74
CA LEU A 405 -40.49 -34.44 11.96
C LEU A 405 -41.17 -33.76 13.16
N GLU A 406 -40.91 -34.31 14.35
CA GLU A 406 -41.32 -33.72 15.63
C GLU A 406 -40.38 -32.60 16.05
N GLY A 407 -40.92 -31.58 16.71
CA GLY A 407 -40.15 -30.49 17.30
C GLY A 407 -40.86 -29.76 18.43
N VAL A 408 -40.21 -28.70 18.91
CA VAL A 408 -40.75 -27.77 19.91
C VAL A 408 -40.56 -26.32 19.48
N GLU A 409 -41.54 -25.45 19.76
CA GLU A 409 -41.42 -23.99 19.73
C GLU A 409 -41.35 -23.44 21.17
N LEU A 410 -40.50 -22.44 21.42
CA LEU A 410 -40.39 -21.77 22.72
C LEU A 410 -39.87 -20.34 22.61
N MET A 411 -40.19 -19.52 23.62
CA MET A 411 -39.55 -18.21 23.85
C MET A 411 -38.32 -18.36 24.75
N GLY A 412 -37.21 -17.76 24.31
CA GLY A 412 -35.93 -17.73 25.00
C GLY A 412 -35.42 -16.30 25.23
N TYR A 413 -34.63 -16.14 26.28
CA TYR A 413 -34.13 -14.86 26.77
C TYR A 413 -32.64 -15.00 27.14
N GLY A 414 -31.81 -14.15 26.54
CA GLY A 414 -30.43 -13.88 26.97
C GLY A 414 -30.33 -12.52 27.69
N PRO A 415 -29.11 -12.07 28.07
CA PRO A 415 -28.92 -10.79 28.76
C PRO A 415 -29.32 -9.55 27.95
N ALA A 416 -29.17 -9.62 26.61
CA ALA A 416 -29.48 -8.54 25.68
C ALA A 416 -30.36 -8.98 24.49
N LEU A 417 -30.77 -10.25 24.43
CA LEU A 417 -31.50 -10.84 23.28
C LEU A 417 -32.80 -11.48 23.76
N ARG A 418 -33.91 -11.23 23.07
CA ARG A 418 -35.16 -12.00 23.17
C ARG A 418 -35.39 -12.74 21.86
N ALA A 419 -35.79 -14.01 21.91
CA ALA A 419 -35.93 -14.81 20.71
C ALA A 419 -37.04 -15.86 20.79
N ARG A 420 -37.64 -16.16 19.64
CA ARG A 420 -38.55 -17.27 19.38
C ARG A 420 -37.78 -18.35 18.63
N VAL A 421 -37.81 -19.59 19.12
CA VAL A 421 -36.98 -20.70 18.61
C VAL A 421 -37.85 -21.91 18.30
N ARG A 422 -37.64 -22.55 17.14
CA ARG A 422 -38.12 -23.90 16.81
C ARG A 422 -36.95 -24.87 16.74
N ILE A 423 -37.11 -26.10 17.26
CA ILE A 423 -36.08 -27.16 17.25
C ILE A 423 -36.73 -28.48 16.82
N PHE A 424 -36.13 -29.21 15.86
CA PHE A 424 -36.65 -30.47 15.33
C PHE A 424 -35.61 -31.61 15.33
N PHE A 425 -36.08 -32.86 15.33
CA PHE A 425 -35.26 -34.05 15.52
C PHE A 425 -35.52 -35.15 14.48
N SER A 426 -34.44 -35.80 14.01
CA SER A 426 -34.45 -37.06 13.27
C SER A 426 -33.34 -37.99 13.79
N GLU A 427 -33.30 -39.26 13.37
CA GLU A 427 -32.31 -40.24 13.85
C GLU A 427 -30.84 -39.82 13.58
N LEU A 428 -30.60 -39.16 12.45
CA LEU A 428 -29.26 -38.83 11.93
C LEU A 428 -28.99 -37.32 11.81
N ALA A 429 -29.94 -36.46 12.20
CA ALA A 429 -29.81 -35.00 12.14
C ALA A 429 -30.71 -34.27 13.14
N ARG A 430 -30.25 -33.10 13.58
CA ARG A 430 -30.95 -32.12 14.42
C ARG A 430 -31.05 -30.79 13.69
N TYR A 431 -32.10 -30.03 13.97
CA TYR A 431 -32.39 -28.74 13.33
C TYR A 431 -32.82 -27.71 14.36
N ALA A 432 -32.47 -26.44 14.15
CA ALA A 432 -33.09 -25.34 14.86
C ALA A 432 -33.16 -24.07 14.01
N ILE A 433 -34.17 -23.24 14.26
CA ILE A 433 -34.43 -21.99 13.56
C ILE A 433 -34.97 -20.95 14.56
N MET A 434 -34.55 -19.70 14.44
CA MET A 434 -34.78 -18.65 15.43
C MET A 434 -34.99 -17.27 14.79
N VAL A 435 -35.94 -16.50 15.32
CA VAL A 435 -36.03 -15.04 15.14
C VAL A 435 -35.83 -14.37 16.50
N GLY A 436 -34.96 -13.37 16.59
CA GLY A 436 -34.71 -12.62 17.80
C GLY A 436 -34.53 -11.11 17.59
N SER A 437 -34.51 -10.36 18.69
CA SER A 437 -34.25 -8.92 18.70
C SER A 437 -33.62 -8.50 20.03
N GLU A 438 -32.74 -7.49 19.98
CA GLU A 438 -32.20 -6.85 21.20
C GLU A 438 -33.15 -5.79 21.79
N THR A 439 -34.22 -5.45 21.08
CA THR A 439 -35.19 -4.42 21.46
C THR A 439 -36.62 -4.97 21.40
N ASN A 440 -37.63 -4.10 21.44
CA ASN A 440 -39.02 -4.48 21.23
C ASN A 440 -39.34 -4.68 19.73
N GLY A 441 -38.50 -5.43 19.01
CA GLY A 441 -38.77 -5.86 17.63
C GLY A 441 -39.88 -6.92 17.58
N ASP A 442 -40.62 -6.96 16.47
CA ASP A 442 -41.80 -7.82 16.35
C ASP A 442 -41.44 -9.27 15.97
N LEU A 443 -41.31 -10.13 16.99
CA LEU A 443 -41.02 -11.56 16.85
C LEU A 443 -42.23 -12.41 16.37
N GLN A 444 -43.38 -11.78 16.08
CA GLN A 444 -44.58 -12.41 15.52
C GLN A 444 -45.06 -11.74 14.22
N GLY A 445 -44.32 -10.77 13.70
CA GLY A 445 -44.64 -10.04 12.47
C GLY A 445 -44.61 -10.90 11.21
N GLU A 446 -45.14 -10.36 10.11
CA GLU A 446 -45.27 -11.06 8.82
C GLU A 446 -43.95 -11.65 8.32
N ASP A 447 -42.85 -10.89 8.43
CA ASP A 447 -41.50 -11.30 8.09
C ASP A 447 -41.01 -12.47 8.98
N ALA A 448 -41.27 -12.44 10.29
CA ALA A 448 -40.90 -13.53 11.21
C ALA A 448 -41.67 -14.83 10.91
N GLU A 449 -42.98 -14.73 10.65
CA GLU A 449 -43.79 -15.89 10.26
C GLU A 449 -43.45 -16.38 8.83
N ARG A 450 -43.00 -15.53 7.91
CA ARG A 450 -42.48 -15.97 6.61
C ARG A 450 -41.22 -16.83 6.80
N PHE A 451 -40.26 -16.36 7.59
CA PHE A 451 -39.02 -17.08 7.89
C PHE A 451 -39.30 -18.51 8.38
N PHE A 452 -40.12 -18.66 9.43
CA PHE A 452 -40.42 -19.98 9.99
C PHE A 452 -41.20 -20.91 9.04
N ARG A 453 -42.08 -20.36 8.18
CA ARG A 453 -42.85 -21.15 7.19
C ARG A 453 -42.01 -21.58 5.97
N SER A 454 -40.92 -20.87 5.68
CA SER A 454 -40.02 -21.18 4.55
C SER A 454 -38.99 -22.29 4.84
N PHE A 455 -38.87 -22.72 6.10
CA PHE A 455 -37.89 -23.73 6.52
C PHE A 455 -38.31 -25.14 6.09
N VAL A 456 -37.47 -25.80 5.29
CA VAL A 456 -37.66 -27.16 4.75
C VAL A 456 -36.48 -28.04 5.16
N MET A 457 -36.77 -29.21 5.75
CA MET A 457 -35.78 -30.18 6.24
C MET A 457 -35.61 -31.37 5.30
N HIS A 458 -34.36 -31.71 4.98
CA HIS A 458 -33.97 -32.73 3.99
C HIS A 458 -33.40 -34.00 4.65
N SER A 459 -33.66 -35.18 4.06
CA SER A 459 -33.26 -36.47 4.65
C SER A 459 -31.77 -36.82 4.41
N PHE A 460 -31.03 -37.13 5.47
CA PHE A 460 -29.67 -37.66 5.37
C PHE A 460 -29.66 -39.16 5.02
N LYS A 461 -28.78 -39.59 4.10
CA LYS A 461 -28.59 -41.01 3.71
C LYS A 461 -27.12 -41.40 3.72
N LYS A 462 -26.82 -42.56 4.33
CA LYS A 462 -25.47 -43.15 4.43
C LYS A 462 -25.02 -43.71 3.08
N ARG A 463 -24.12 -43.03 2.37
CA ARG A 463 -23.57 -43.47 1.06
C ARG A 463 -22.44 -44.49 1.22
N THR A 464 -22.39 -45.46 0.32
CA THR A 464 -21.30 -46.46 0.19
C THR A 464 -20.26 -46.00 -0.84
N GLY A 465 -18.97 -46.05 -0.49
CA GLY A 465 -17.89 -45.35 -1.21
C GLY A 465 -17.44 -45.88 -2.58
N ASN A 466 -18.34 -46.45 -3.38
CA ASN A 466 -18.05 -46.88 -4.77
C ASN A 466 -18.68 -45.97 -5.84
N ASP A 467 -19.62 -45.10 -5.47
CA ASP A 467 -20.38 -44.25 -6.41
C ASP A 467 -19.59 -42.99 -6.85
N TRP A 468 -18.52 -43.19 -7.63
CA TRP A 468 -17.77 -42.10 -8.27
C TRP A 468 -18.49 -41.61 -9.54
N PHE A 469 -18.43 -40.30 -9.79
CA PHE A 469 -19.00 -39.65 -10.97
C PHE A 469 -18.08 -38.54 -11.48
N THR A 470 -18.18 -38.16 -12.76
CA THR A 470 -17.43 -37.01 -13.28
C THR A 470 -18.05 -35.70 -12.82
N TYR A 471 -17.33 -34.96 -11.97
CA TYR A 471 -17.63 -33.57 -11.64
C TYR A 471 -17.06 -32.67 -12.74
N ASN A 472 -17.95 -31.95 -13.43
CA ASN A 472 -17.60 -30.94 -14.44
C ASN A 472 -17.84 -29.55 -13.84
N ASN A 473 -16.85 -28.67 -13.90
CA ASN A 473 -17.00 -27.26 -13.57
C ASN A 473 -16.64 -26.39 -14.78
N LEU A 474 -17.65 -25.73 -15.35
CA LEU A 474 -17.54 -24.93 -16.58
C LEU A 474 -17.03 -23.50 -16.36
N GLU A 475 -16.99 -23.01 -15.12
CA GLU A 475 -16.38 -21.73 -14.77
C GLU A 475 -14.85 -21.88 -14.77
N TYR A 476 -14.34 -22.92 -14.11
CA TYR A 476 -12.91 -23.21 -14.04
C TYR A 476 -12.37 -24.04 -15.22
N GLY A 477 -13.27 -24.58 -16.06
CA GLY A 477 -12.90 -25.33 -17.27
C GLY A 477 -12.25 -26.68 -16.96
N ILE A 478 -12.74 -27.37 -15.93
CA ILE A 478 -12.19 -28.63 -15.41
C ILE A 478 -13.21 -29.76 -15.39
N SER A 479 -12.73 -30.98 -15.62
CA SER A 479 -13.47 -32.24 -15.49
C SER A 479 -12.61 -33.23 -14.72
N LEU A 480 -13.13 -33.77 -13.61
CA LEU A 480 -12.45 -34.75 -12.76
C LEU A 480 -13.44 -35.68 -12.05
N PRO A 481 -13.09 -36.94 -11.76
CA PRO A 481 -13.99 -37.82 -11.03
C PRO A 481 -13.95 -37.50 -9.52
N MET A 482 -15.10 -37.54 -8.86
CA MET A 482 -15.23 -37.32 -7.41
C MET A 482 -16.07 -38.44 -6.74
N PRO A 483 -15.84 -38.77 -5.45
CA PRO A 483 -16.61 -39.79 -4.71
C PRO A 483 -17.99 -39.30 -4.19
N GLY A 484 -18.37 -38.08 -4.56
CA GLY A 484 -19.60 -37.38 -4.19
C GLY A 484 -19.47 -35.89 -4.53
N VAL A 485 -20.57 -35.14 -4.50
CA VAL A 485 -20.53 -33.70 -4.87
C VAL A 485 -19.57 -32.98 -3.92
N PRO A 486 -18.49 -32.35 -4.41
CA PRO A 486 -17.51 -31.73 -3.54
C PRO A 486 -18.08 -30.47 -2.88
N TYR A 487 -17.72 -30.25 -1.62
CA TYR A 487 -17.94 -28.98 -0.94
C TYR A 487 -17.09 -27.90 -1.61
N GLN A 488 -17.73 -26.80 -2.04
CA GLN A 488 -17.04 -25.62 -2.57
C GLN A 488 -16.85 -24.59 -1.45
N GLU A 489 -15.62 -24.14 -1.31
CA GLU A 489 -15.16 -23.10 -0.39
C GLU A 489 -14.40 -22.06 -1.20
N THR A 490 -14.87 -20.81 -1.25
CA THR A 490 -14.18 -19.72 -1.98
C THR A 490 -13.66 -18.70 -0.98
N ALA A 491 -12.34 -18.70 -0.78
CA ALA A 491 -11.63 -17.80 0.11
C ALA A 491 -11.17 -16.54 -0.64
N LEU A 492 -11.59 -15.39 -0.10
CA LEU A 492 -11.09 -14.07 -0.48
C LEU A 492 -10.21 -13.56 0.67
N SER A 493 -8.89 -13.76 0.56
CA SER A 493 -7.95 -12.94 1.32
C SER A 493 -7.88 -11.56 0.64
N GLU A 494 -7.98 -10.48 1.40
CA GLU A 494 -7.93 -9.13 0.83
C GLU A 494 -6.52 -8.83 0.30
N ASP A 495 -5.49 -9.27 1.01
CA ASP A 495 -4.06 -9.00 0.74
C ASP A 495 -3.40 -9.93 -0.30
N SER A 496 -4.11 -10.94 -0.83
CA SER A 496 -3.54 -11.84 -1.85
C SER A 496 -3.87 -11.42 -3.28
N ALA A 497 -2.88 -11.53 -4.17
CA ALA A 497 -3.05 -11.32 -5.63
C ALA A 497 -3.98 -12.36 -6.31
N PHE A 498 -4.39 -13.40 -5.58
CA PHE A 498 -5.24 -14.51 -6.05
C PHE A 498 -6.58 -14.56 -5.31
N SER A 499 -7.63 -15.00 -6.01
CA SER A 499 -8.84 -15.57 -5.40
C SER A 499 -8.76 -17.09 -5.44
N ILE A 500 -9.14 -17.76 -4.34
CA ILE A 500 -8.94 -19.20 -4.16
C ILE A 500 -10.29 -19.90 -4.03
N SER A 501 -10.56 -20.90 -4.86
CA SER A 501 -11.73 -21.78 -4.74
C SER A 501 -11.30 -23.24 -4.58
N GLN A 502 -11.69 -23.85 -3.46
CA GLN A 502 -11.40 -25.22 -3.08
C GLN A 502 -12.66 -26.10 -3.23
N PHE A 503 -12.50 -27.24 -3.88
CA PHE A 503 -13.49 -28.31 -4.04
C PHE A 503 -13.03 -29.54 -3.26
N THR A 504 -13.59 -29.80 -2.08
CA THR A 504 -13.15 -30.89 -1.17
C THR A 504 -14.22 -31.98 -1.05
N TYR A 505 -13.81 -33.25 -1.03
CA TYR A 505 -14.66 -34.36 -0.59
C TYR A 505 -13.89 -35.34 0.32
N THR A 506 -14.47 -35.69 1.47
CA THR A 506 -13.86 -36.54 2.50
C THR A 506 -14.70 -37.79 2.77
N LEU A 507 -14.09 -38.96 2.63
CA LEU A 507 -14.69 -40.25 2.97
C LEU A 507 -14.48 -40.54 4.46
N TRP A 508 -15.34 -39.97 5.32
CA TRP A 508 -15.20 -40.01 6.78
C TRP A 508 -15.06 -41.41 7.40
N GLY A 509 -15.69 -42.43 6.82
CA GLY A 509 -15.55 -43.83 7.26
C GLY A 509 -14.30 -44.55 6.73
N GLN A 510 -13.45 -43.88 5.96
CA GLN A 510 -12.31 -44.47 5.23
C GLN A 510 -11.04 -43.58 5.25
N THR A 511 -11.03 -42.48 6.02
CA THR A 511 -9.86 -41.58 6.22
C THR A 511 -9.11 -41.17 4.94
N ALA A 512 -9.86 -40.91 3.86
CA ALA A 512 -9.37 -40.44 2.57
C ALA A 512 -10.06 -39.13 2.17
N THR A 513 -9.30 -38.17 1.62
CA THR A 513 -9.79 -36.87 1.15
C THR A 513 -9.23 -36.54 -0.23
N PHE A 514 -10.10 -36.06 -1.11
CA PHE A 514 -9.76 -35.60 -2.46
C PHE A 514 -10.09 -34.11 -2.58
N LYS A 515 -9.20 -33.33 -3.21
CA LYS A 515 -9.35 -31.89 -3.38
C LYS A 515 -8.96 -31.43 -4.78
N CYS A 516 -9.68 -30.46 -5.32
CA CYS A 516 -9.21 -29.58 -6.38
C CYS A 516 -9.22 -28.15 -5.87
N ILE A 517 -8.09 -27.45 -5.88
CA ILE A 517 -7.99 -26.03 -5.53
C ILE A 517 -7.66 -25.27 -6.81
N VAL A 518 -8.42 -24.22 -7.09
CA VAL A 518 -8.20 -23.31 -8.21
C VAL A 518 -7.81 -21.95 -7.62
N GLN A 519 -6.62 -21.47 -7.96
CA GLN A 519 -6.20 -20.10 -7.68
C GLN A 519 -6.29 -19.30 -9.00
N GLU A 520 -7.01 -18.19 -8.97
CA GLU A 520 -7.12 -17.27 -10.11
C GLU A 520 -6.49 -15.94 -9.75
N VAL A 521 -5.62 -15.42 -10.60
CA VAL A 521 -5.09 -14.06 -10.43
C VAL A 521 -6.23 -13.06 -10.53
N ARG A 522 -6.26 -12.11 -9.58
CA ARG A 522 -7.30 -11.07 -9.47
C ARG A 522 -7.10 -9.99 -10.54
N ASN A 523 -8.14 -9.18 -10.73
CA ASN A 523 -8.07 -7.97 -11.56
C ASN A 523 -6.85 -7.10 -11.20
N ASN A 524 -6.29 -6.41 -12.20
CA ASN A 524 -5.03 -5.65 -12.20
C ASN A 524 -3.73 -6.48 -12.18
N TYR A 525 -3.72 -7.72 -11.69
CA TYR A 525 -2.53 -8.56 -11.64
C TYR A 525 -2.34 -9.44 -12.89
N TYR A 526 -1.14 -10.01 -13.06
CA TYR A 526 -0.82 -11.11 -13.98
C TYR A 526 0.29 -12.01 -13.42
N LEU A 527 0.39 -13.27 -13.87
CA LEU A 527 1.54 -14.14 -13.57
C LEU A 527 2.75 -13.72 -14.41
N THR A 528 3.89 -13.42 -13.77
CA THR A 528 5.13 -13.14 -14.47
C THR A 528 5.88 -14.40 -14.89
N GLY A 529 5.84 -15.46 -14.07
CA GLY A 529 6.48 -16.75 -14.35
C GLY A 529 5.64 -17.94 -13.91
N ASP A 530 5.75 -19.05 -14.65
CA ASP A 530 5.14 -20.34 -14.30
C ASP A 530 6.19 -21.42 -13.99
N THR A 531 7.36 -21.38 -14.60
CA THR A 531 8.32 -22.49 -14.54
C THR A 531 9.16 -22.43 -13.27
N SER A 532 9.65 -21.25 -12.88
CA SER A 532 10.23 -21.05 -11.54
C SER A 532 9.22 -21.30 -10.42
N LEU A 533 7.95 -20.90 -10.61
CA LEU A 533 6.89 -21.10 -9.61
C LEU A 533 6.59 -22.60 -9.40
N LEU A 534 6.43 -23.37 -10.49
CA LEU A 534 6.32 -24.83 -10.42
C LEU A 534 7.52 -25.46 -9.66
N ASN A 535 8.74 -24.97 -9.90
CA ASN A 535 9.95 -25.45 -9.23
C ASN A 535 10.06 -25.06 -7.73
N GLN A 536 9.28 -24.10 -7.24
CA GLN A 536 9.26 -23.72 -5.83
C GLN A 536 8.30 -24.57 -4.96
N TYR A 537 7.20 -25.09 -5.51
CA TYR A 537 6.24 -25.87 -4.72
C TYR A 537 6.85 -27.07 -3.95
N PRO A 538 7.79 -27.87 -4.52
CA PRO A 538 8.45 -28.93 -3.76
C PRO A 538 9.36 -28.41 -2.63
N GLN A 539 9.90 -27.19 -2.76
CA GLN A 539 10.75 -26.56 -1.75
C GLN A 539 9.92 -26.08 -0.56
N GLY A 540 8.75 -25.49 -0.83
CA GLY A 540 7.74 -25.16 0.19
C GLY A 540 7.19 -26.39 0.92
N ILE A 541 7.14 -27.54 0.25
CA ILE A 541 6.81 -28.83 0.89
C ILE A 541 8.00 -29.39 1.70
N ALA A 542 9.23 -29.29 1.18
CA ALA A 542 10.43 -29.82 1.84
C ALA A 542 10.89 -29.01 3.06
N SER A 543 10.44 -27.77 3.21
CA SER A 543 10.71 -26.91 4.38
C SER A 543 9.78 -27.16 5.58
N LEU A 544 8.73 -27.98 5.42
CA LEU A 544 7.82 -28.36 6.50
C LEU A 544 8.41 -29.50 7.35
N GLU A 545 8.68 -29.25 8.63
CA GLU A 545 9.15 -30.28 9.60
C GLU A 545 8.21 -31.51 9.68
N GLN A 546 6.93 -31.32 9.38
CA GLN A 546 5.88 -32.34 9.38
C GLN A 546 5.66 -32.99 8.00
N ALA A 547 6.57 -32.77 7.05
CA ALA A 547 6.54 -33.37 5.71
C ALA A 547 7.84 -34.13 5.39
N ARG A 548 7.74 -35.13 4.50
CA ARG A 548 8.87 -35.75 3.84
C ARG A 548 8.57 -35.96 2.36
N LEU A 549 9.27 -35.22 1.51
CA LEU A 549 9.23 -35.38 0.06
C LEU A 549 9.63 -36.83 -0.34
N ILE A 550 8.82 -37.46 -1.19
CA ILE A 550 9.06 -38.79 -1.77
C ILE A 550 9.59 -38.62 -3.20
N SER A 551 8.88 -37.86 -4.04
CA SER A 551 9.27 -37.63 -5.43
C SER A 551 8.66 -36.36 -6.01
N THR A 552 9.26 -35.88 -7.09
CA THR A 552 8.73 -34.86 -7.99
C THR A 552 8.80 -35.39 -9.41
N ARG A 553 7.85 -35.03 -10.27
CA ARG A 553 7.87 -35.41 -11.70
C ARG A 553 7.17 -34.37 -12.57
N PRO A 554 7.88 -33.68 -13.48
CA PRO A 554 7.24 -32.77 -14.42
C PRO A 554 6.32 -33.54 -15.37
N VAL A 555 5.28 -32.87 -15.85
CA VAL A 555 4.28 -33.42 -16.77
C VAL A 555 3.70 -32.31 -17.65
N THR A 556 3.22 -32.68 -18.84
CA THR A 556 2.43 -31.79 -19.70
C THR A 556 1.04 -32.40 -19.85
N ILE A 557 -0.02 -31.63 -19.60
CA ILE A 557 -1.41 -32.08 -19.74
C ILE A 557 -2.12 -31.15 -20.72
N GLN A 558 -2.53 -31.72 -21.86
CA GLN A 558 -3.18 -31.00 -22.97
C GLN A 558 -2.39 -29.75 -23.44
N GLY A 559 -1.06 -29.83 -23.41
CA GLY A 559 -0.14 -28.75 -23.79
C GLY A 559 0.30 -27.85 -22.64
N TYR A 560 -0.40 -27.86 -21.50
CA TYR A 560 -0.08 -27.01 -20.35
C TYR A 560 0.96 -27.67 -19.41
N PRO A 561 1.91 -26.91 -18.85
CA PRO A 561 2.93 -27.43 -17.94
C PRO A 561 2.35 -27.75 -16.55
N GLY A 562 2.97 -28.71 -15.88
CA GLY A 562 2.63 -29.07 -14.51
C GLY A 562 3.68 -29.94 -13.82
N LEU A 563 3.48 -30.14 -12.53
CA LEU A 563 4.39 -30.87 -11.65
C LEU A 563 3.62 -31.77 -10.70
N PHE A 564 3.85 -33.08 -10.80
CA PHE A 564 3.48 -34.01 -9.73
C PHE A 564 4.46 -33.87 -8.56
N THR A 565 3.94 -33.95 -7.35
CA THR A 565 4.72 -34.00 -6.11
C THR A 565 4.09 -35.00 -5.14
N GLU A 566 4.89 -35.93 -4.65
CA GLU A 566 4.45 -36.96 -3.69
C GLU A 566 5.25 -36.82 -2.39
N PHE A 567 4.57 -36.86 -1.25
CA PHE A 567 5.20 -36.71 0.07
C PHE A 567 4.40 -37.43 1.17
N MET A 568 5.07 -37.77 2.27
CA MET A 568 4.41 -38.15 3.52
C MET A 568 4.15 -36.90 4.37
N SER A 569 2.99 -36.82 4.99
CA SER A 569 2.66 -35.90 6.08
C SER A 569 2.66 -36.65 7.42
N TYR A 570 3.12 -36.00 8.49
CA TYR A 570 3.20 -36.55 9.84
C TYR A 570 2.57 -35.57 10.85
N ALA A 571 1.42 -35.91 11.41
CA ALA A 571 0.68 -35.03 12.31
C ALA A 571 0.15 -35.81 13.52
N ASN A 572 0.54 -35.40 14.73
CA ASN A 572 0.03 -35.96 16.00
C ASN A 572 0.07 -37.49 16.10
N HIS A 573 1.20 -38.08 15.69
CA HIS A 573 1.49 -39.53 15.61
C HIS A 573 0.79 -40.30 14.47
N ASP A 574 -0.16 -39.71 13.76
CA ASP A 574 -0.66 -40.26 12.49
C ASP A 574 0.24 -39.86 11.31
N SER A 575 0.21 -40.66 10.23
CA SER A 575 0.87 -40.34 8.97
C SER A 575 -0.08 -40.53 7.79
N ALA A 576 0.06 -39.68 6.77
CA ALA A 576 -0.76 -39.72 5.57
C ALA A 576 0.11 -39.58 4.30
N TYR A 577 -0.16 -40.42 3.30
CA TYR A 577 0.40 -40.26 1.96
C TYR A 577 -0.35 -39.14 1.24
N CYS A 578 0.42 -38.20 0.68
CA CYS A 578 -0.08 -37.05 -0.04
C CYS A 578 0.48 -37.05 -1.46
N LYS A 579 -0.42 -36.99 -2.45
CA LYS A 579 -0.08 -36.77 -3.86
C LYS A 579 -0.72 -35.49 -4.34
N VAL A 580 0.08 -34.63 -4.97
CA VAL A 580 -0.32 -33.34 -5.53
C VAL A 580 0.05 -33.30 -7.02
N LEU A 581 -0.80 -32.67 -7.83
CA LEU A 581 -0.49 -32.26 -9.20
C LEU A 581 -0.80 -30.76 -9.31
N ASN A 582 0.23 -29.97 -9.59
CA ASN A 582 0.16 -28.54 -9.85
C ASN A 582 0.10 -28.31 -11.38
N LEU A 583 -0.79 -27.45 -11.88
CA LEU A 583 -1.01 -27.17 -13.31
C LEU A 583 -1.28 -25.69 -13.54
N HIS A 584 -0.70 -25.10 -14.59
CA HIS A 584 -0.85 -23.68 -14.92
C HIS A 584 -1.52 -23.51 -16.29
N ARG A 585 -2.60 -22.71 -16.37
CA ARG A 585 -3.33 -22.43 -17.62
C ARG A 585 -3.74 -20.95 -17.67
N GLY A 586 -2.98 -20.12 -18.38
CA GLY A 586 -3.13 -18.67 -18.29
C GLY A 586 -2.82 -18.18 -16.88
N ASN A 587 -3.59 -17.21 -16.37
CA ASN A 587 -3.47 -16.75 -14.98
C ASN A 587 -4.32 -17.58 -13.99
N ARG A 588 -4.48 -18.89 -14.25
CA ARG A 588 -5.20 -19.86 -13.40
C ARG A 588 -4.26 -21.01 -13.03
N ILE A 589 -4.05 -21.21 -11.73
CA ILE A 589 -3.25 -22.31 -11.17
C ILE A 589 -4.21 -23.33 -10.56
N ILE A 590 -3.96 -24.62 -10.78
CA ILE A 590 -4.81 -25.72 -10.30
C ILE A 590 -3.97 -26.71 -9.52
N PHE A 591 -4.41 -27.03 -8.31
CA PHE A 591 -3.83 -28.03 -7.42
C PHE A 591 -4.82 -29.18 -7.24
N LEU A 592 -4.51 -30.34 -7.79
CA LEU A 592 -5.24 -31.58 -7.52
C LEU A 592 -4.52 -32.31 -6.40
N MET A 593 -5.22 -32.69 -5.34
CA MET A 593 -4.62 -33.33 -4.17
C MET A 593 -5.43 -34.55 -3.70
N ALA A 594 -4.72 -35.65 -3.44
CA ALA A 594 -5.25 -36.81 -2.72
C ALA A 594 -4.46 -36.99 -1.42
N VAL A 595 -5.17 -37.13 -0.29
CA VAL A 595 -4.63 -37.38 1.04
C VAL A 595 -5.26 -38.64 1.60
N VAL A 596 -4.45 -39.66 1.92
CA VAL A 596 -4.96 -40.94 2.42
C VAL A 596 -4.08 -41.49 3.56
N SER A 597 -4.72 -42.13 4.54
CA SER A 597 -4.03 -42.80 5.66
C SER A 597 -3.25 -44.06 5.24
N ARG A 598 -3.69 -44.75 4.18
CA ARG A 598 -3.15 -46.05 3.75
C ARG A 598 -3.04 -46.15 2.23
N GLN A 599 -1.95 -45.64 1.65
CA GLN A 599 -1.76 -45.54 0.20
C GLN A 599 -2.23 -46.79 -0.59
N ALA A 600 -1.81 -47.99 -0.18
CA ALA A 600 -2.14 -49.24 -0.87
C ALA A 600 -3.65 -49.55 -0.95
N GLU A 601 -4.47 -49.12 0.01
CA GLU A 601 -5.92 -49.34 0.00
C GLU A 601 -6.67 -48.36 -0.91
N PHE A 602 -6.01 -47.28 -1.35
CA PHE A 602 -6.60 -46.22 -2.17
C PHE A 602 -5.89 -46.00 -3.50
N GLN A 603 -4.88 -46.81 -3.86
CA GLN A 603 -4.03 -46.54 -5.03
C GLN A 603 -4.82 -46.44 -6.34
N ASP A 604 -5.79 -47.33 -6.57
CA ASP A 604 -6.65 -47.28 -7.77
C ASP A 604 -7.53 -46.01 -7.81
N ARG A 605 -7.96 -45.53 -6.64
CA ARG A 605 -8.78 -44.30 -6.49
C ARG A 605 -7.94 -43.04 -6.62
N ILE A 606 -6.69 -43.08 -6.18
CA ILE A 606 -5.68 -42.04 -6.41
C ILE A 606 -5.40 -41.96 -7.91
N ASN A 607 -5.12 -43.08 -8.58
CA ASN A 607 -4.89 -43.14 -10.01
C ASN A 607 -6.13 -42.60 -10.77
N LEU A 608 -7.32 -43.11 -10.50
CA LEU A 608 -8.59 -42.63 -11.07
C LEU A 608 -8.75 -41.10 -10.96
N PHE A 609 -8.44 -40.53 -9.80
CA PHE A 609 -8.57 -39.08 -9.53
C PHE A 609 -7.65 -38.22 -10.41
N PHE A 610 -6.41 -38.65 -10.64
CA PHE A 610 -5.45 -37.91 -11.46
C PHE A 610 -5.56 -38.25 -12.96
N ASP A 611 -5.70 -39.52 -13.32
CA ASP A 611 -5.62 -40.00 -14.71
C ASP A 611 -6.85 -39.62 -15.56
N GLN A 612 -7.99 -39.32 -14.92
CA GLN A 612 -9.19 -38.82 -15.62
C GLN A 612 -9.38 -37.30 -15.53
N PHE A 613 -8.48 -36.56 -14.85
CA PHE A 613 -8.50 -35.11 -14.91
C PHE A 613 -8.26 -34.63 -16.35
N ARG A 614 -9.07 -33.66 -16.78
CA ARG A 614 -8.86 -32.96 -18.05
C ARG A 614 -9.39 -31.53 -18.00
N PHE A 615 -8.72 -30.66 -18.72
CA PHE A 615 -9.28 -29.39 -19.13
C PHE A 615 -10.41 -29.62 -20.14
N ILE A 616 -11.50 -28.89 -19.93
CA ILE A 616 -12.63 -28.75 -20.85
C ILE A 616 -12.72 -27.28 -21.31
N PRO A 617 -13.52 -26.97 -22.33
CA PRO A 617 -13.82 -25.58 -22.67
C PRO A 617 -14.34 -24.82 -21.44
N VAL A 618 -13.75 -23.67 -21.21
CA VAL A 618 -14.26 -22.65 -20.27
C VAL A 618 -15.50 -22.02 -20.87
N ARG A 619 -16.45 -21.60 -20.04
CA ARG A 619 -17.55 -20.75 -20.50
C ARG A 619 -16.98 -19.43 -21.04
N GLU A 620 -17.30 -19.08 -22.28
CA GLU A 620 -16.82 -17.82 -22.87
C GLU A 620 -17.56 -16.59 -22.29
N ALA A 621 -16.86 -15.45 -22.24
CA ALA A 621 -17.44 -14.17 -21.89
C ALA A 621 -18.25 -13.58 -23.07
N SER A 622 -19.23 -12.72 -22.78
CA SER A 622 -20.03 -12.05 -23.83
C SER A 622 -19.32 -10.80 -24.34
N TRP A 623 -18.54 -10.95 -25.42
CA TRP A 623 -17.81 -9.84 -26.04
C TRP A 623 -18.74 -8.84 -26.73
N SER A 624 -18.36 -7.55 -26.67
CA SER A 624 -19.12 -6.44 -27.23
C SER A 624 -18.22 -5.21 -27.44
N MET A 625 -18.67 -4.22 -28.21
CA MET A 625 -17.98 -2.91 -28.26
C MET A 625 -18.18 -2.17 -26.93
N GLN A 626 -17.08 -1.88 -26.24
CA GLN A 626 -17.03 -1.14 -24.99
C GLN A 626 -16.27 0.17 -25.20
N SER A 627 -16.75 1.27 -24.62
CA SER A 627 -16.12 2.60 -24.71
C SER A 627 -15.30 2.92 -23.47
N SER A 628 -14.25 3.74 -23.63
CA SER A 628 -13.45 4.19 -22.50
C SER A 628 -14.25 5.13 -21.56
N PRO A 629 -13.93 5.20 -20.25
CA PRO A 629 -14.58 6.10 -19.29
C PRO A 629 -14.45 7.61 -19.57
N ASP A 630 -13.63 7.99 -20.56
CA ASP A 630 -13.47 9.36 -21.09
C ASP A 630 -14.00 9.51 -22.54
N ASN A 631 -14.59 8.44 -23.10
CA ASN A 631 -15.06 8.29 -24.47
C ASN A 631 -14.05 8.69 -25.58
N SER A 632 -12.74 8.62 -25.31
CA SER A 632 -11.71 8.91 -26.31
C SER A 632 -11.38 7.73 -27.23
N PHE A 633 -11.80 6.51 -26.86
CA PHE A 633 -11.68 5.32 -27.70
C PHE A 633 -12.76 4.28 -27.36
N SER A 634 -12.82 3.21 -28.15
CA SER A 634 -13.64 2.03 -27.90
C SER A 634 -12.94 0.76 -28.41
N ALA A 635 -13.16 -0.38 -27.76
CA ALA A 635 -12.55 -1.66 -28.07
C ALA A 635 -13.60 -2.78 -28.05
N TRP A 636 -13.37 -3.86 -28.79
CA TRP A 636 -14.16 -5.09 -28.67
C TRP A 636 -13.66 -5.85 -27.44
N ALA A 637 -14.47 -6.00 -26.39
CA ALA A 637 -14.02 -6.44 -25.07
C ALA A 637 -15.05 -7.35 -24.35
N PRO A 638 -14.61 -8.24 -23.45
CA PRO A 638 -15.48 -9.14 -22.68
C PRO A 638 -16.07 -8.49 -21.42
N ALA A 639 -15.56 -7.32 -21.03
CA ALA A 639 -15.93 -6.58 -19.84
C ALA A 639 -15.77 -5.06 -20.10
N PRO A 640 -16.46 -4.19 -19.32
CA PRO A 640 -16.29 -2.74 -19.43
C PRO A 640 -14.83 -2.29 -19.27
N ILE A 641 -14.46 -1.25 -20.02
CA ILE A 641 -13.13 -0.65 -19.94
C ILE A 641 -13.07 0.21 -18.66
N ASN A 642 -12.23 -0.18 -17.70
CA ASN A 642 -12.05 0.56 -16.45
C ASN A 642 -10.72 1.32 -16.47
N ASN A 643 -10.57 2.36 -15.64
CA ASN A 643 -9.25 2.93 -15.37
C ASN A 643 -8.50 2.03 -14.38
N ALA A 644 -7.17 1.91 -14.50
CA ALA A 644 -6.30 1.31 -13.48
C ALA A 644 -6.30 2.20 -12.24
N SER A 645 -7.24 1.99 -11.31
CA SER A 645 -7.53 2.95 -10.24
C SER A 645 -6.56 2.90 -9.05
N HIS A 646 -5.26 2.68 -9.29
CA HIS A 646 -4.21 2.74 -8.27
C HIS A 646 -2.83 3.22 -8.76
N THR A 647 -2.53 3.25 -10.06
CA THR A 647 -1.30 3.88 -10.55
C THR A 647 -1.40 5.41 -10.45
N GLU A 648 -0.63 6.01 -9.55
CA GLU A 648 -0.53 7.47 -9.46
C GLU A 648 -0.03 8.07 -10.79
N TYR A 649 -0.48 9.29 -11.08
CA TYR A 649 -0.13 10.04 -12.28
C TYR A 649 1.39 10.31 -12.30
N SER A 650 2.15 9.48 -13.02
CA SER A 650 3.60 9.53 -13.03
C SER A 650 4.10 10.93 -13.42
N PRO A 651 4.86 11.65 -12.55
CA PRO A 651 5.38 12.97 -12.89
C PRO A 651 6.34 13.00 -14.10
N LYS A 652 6.69 11.84 -14.64
CA LYS A 652 7.54 11.66 -15.83
C LYS A 652 6.75 11.24 -17.09
N THR A 653 5.50 10.77 -16.97
CA THR A 653 4.63 10.47 -18.13
C THR A 653 3.15 10.73 -17.80
N ASN A 654 2.50 11.62 -18.56
CA ASN A 654 1.10 12.05 -18.40
C ASN A 654 0.06 10.97 -18.82
N GLY A 655 0.34 9.69 -18.58
CA GLY A 655 -0.43 8.57 -19.11
C GLY A 655 -1.65 8.16 -18.26
N ILE A 656 -2.68 7.69 -18.94
CA ILE A 656 -3.81 6.96 -18.35
C ILE A 656 -3.68 5.49 -18.76
N MET A 657 -3.74 4.59 -17.79
CA MET A 657 -3.80 3.16 -18.01
C MET A 657 -5.22 2.66 -17.75
N TYR A 658 -5.74 1.85 -18.68
CA TYR A 658 -7.05 1.23 -18.63
C TYR A 658 -6.90 -0.30 -18.55
N VAL A 659 -7.84 -0.94 -17.87
CA VAL A 659 -7.84 -2.36 -17.54
C VAL A 659 -9.18 -2.97 -17.93
N ILE A 660 -9.13 -4.15 -18.55
CA ILE A 660 -10.26 -4.97 -18.93
C ILE A 660 -9.95 -6.39 -18.45
N PHE A 661 -10.73 -6.88 -17.49
CA PHE A 661 -10.53 -8.22 -16.91
C PHE A 661 -11.58 -9.19 -17.44
N ASP A 662 -11.14 -10.17 -18.23
CA ASP A 662 -11.93 -11.33 -18.60
C ASP A 662 -12.01 -12.28 -17.39
N LYS A 663 -13.10 -12.22 -16.60
CA LYS A 663 -13.30 -13.15 -15.46
C LYS A 663 -13.51 -14.59 -15.92
N ALA A 664 -14.06 -14.79 -17.12
CA ALA A 664 -14.43 -16.12 -17.58
C ALA A 664 -13.18 -16.94 -17.96
N VAL A 665 -12.19 -16.27 -18.55
CA VAL A 665 -10.86 -16.79 -18.81
C VAL A 665 -9.84 -15.81 -18.22
N PRO A 666 -9.39 -15.94 -16.95
CA PRO A 666 -8.66 -14.90 -16.19
C PRO A 666 -7.49 -14.31 -16.98
N THR A 667 -7.79 -13.19 -17.65
CA THR A 667 -6.93 -12.53 -18.63
C THR A 667 -7.12 -11.03 -18.47
N THR A 668 -6.05 -10.34 -18.11
CA THR A 668 -6.04 -8.89 -17.98
C THR A 668 -5.54 -8.28 -19.29
N TYR A 669 -6.42 -7.57 -19.99
CA TYR A 669 -6.04 -6.72 -21.12
C TYR A 669 -5.83 -5.29 -20.62
N PHE A 670 -4.85 -4.64 -21.21
CA PHE A 670 -4.42 -3.31 -20.85
C PHE A 670 -4.46 -2.40 -22.07
N ILE A 671 -4.89 -1.16 -21.85
CA ILE A 671 -4.80 -0.10 -22.85
C ILE A 671 -4.13 1.10 -22.19
N ARG A 672 -2.94 1.50 -22.64
CA ARG A 672 -2.29 2.74 -22.21
C ARG A 672 -2.62 3.84 -23.22
N LYS A 673 -2.86 5.05 -22.73
CA LYS A 673 -3.08 6.27 -23.52
C LYS A 673 -2.25 7.38 -22.89
N PHE A 674 -1.28 7.93 -23.61
CA PHE A 674 -0.46 9.03 -23.10
C PHE A 674 -0.23 10.11 -24.15
N PRO A 675 -0.39 11.39 -23.78
CA PRO A 675 0.03 12.49 -24.64
C PRO A 675 1.56 12.50 -24.71
N LEU A 676 2.07 12.65 -25.93
CA LEU A 676 3.49 12.83 -26.18
C LEU A 676 3.81 14.32 -25.96
N ALA A 677 4.98 14.63 -25.38
CA ALA A 677 5.30 16.01 -24.99
C ALA A 677 5.24 16.95 -26.20
N PRO A 678 4.69 18.18 -26.08
CA PRO A 678 4.42 19.04 -27.25
C PRO A 678 5.65 19.29 -28.14
N TYR A 679 6.82 19.43 -27.50
CA TYR A 679 8.11 19.70 -28.15
C TYR A 679 8.93 18.44 -28.48
N TYR A 680 8.43 17.24 -28.20
CA TYR A 680 9.08 15.97 -28.55
C TYR A 680 8.92 15.66 -30.05
N TRP A 681 9.97 15.06 -30.62
CA TRP A 681 9.93 14.38 -31.91
C TRP A 681 10.83 13.13 -31.92
N ALA A 682 10.52 12.20 -32.83
CA ALA A 682 11.26 10.97 -33.09
C ALA A 682 11.83 10.97 -34.51
N GLY A 683 13.03 10.42 -34.69
CA GLY A 683 13.76 10.49 -35.96
C GLY A 683 13.19 9.65 -37.11
N SER A 684 12.37 8.62 -36.84
CA SER A 684 11.58 7.89 -37.84
C SER A 684 10.43 7.12 -37.19
N ASP A 685 9.40 6.77 -37.96
CA ASP A 685 8.28 5.94 -37.49
C ASP A 685 8.76 4.55 -37.04
N SER A 686 9.57 3.91 -37.87
CA SER A 686 9.95 2.51 -37.73
C SER A 686 10.92 2.33 -36.57
N SER A 687 11.88 3.25 -36.38
CA SER A 687 12.77 3.21 -35.21
C SER A 687 12.09 3.64 -33.91
N TYR A 688 10.94 4.34 -33.97
CA TYR A 688 10.14 4.65 -32.80
C TYR A 688 9.33 3.42 -32.37
N TYR A 689 8.54 2.85 -33.28
CA TYR A 689 7.68 1.71 -32.99
C TYR A 689 8.45 0.44 -32.62
N HIS A 690 9.57 0.14 -33.30
CA HIS A 690 10.42 -0.99 -32.93
C HIS A 690 10.94 -0.85 -31.49
N ARG A 691 11.56 0.29 -31.14
CA ARG A 691 12.02 0.56 -29.77
C ARG A 691 10.88 0.55 -28.75
N ARG A 692 9.66 0.90 -29.16
CA ARG A 692 8.50 0.84 -28.26
C ARG A 692 8.05 -0.60 -28.01
N LEU A 693 8.07 -1.49 -29.01
CA LEU A 693 7.84 -2.92 -28.81
C LEU A 693 8.95 -3.57 -27.96
N GLN A 694 10.22 -3.19 -28.16
CA GLN A 694 11.33 -3.62 -27.30
C GLN A 694 11.08 -3.24 -25.82
N SER A 695 10.52 -2.06 -25.54
CA SER A 695 10.15 -1.64 -24.18
C SER A 695 8.93 -2.36 -23.55
N PHE A 696 8.54 -3.52 -24.10
CA PHE A 696 7.63 -4.49 -23.49
C PHE A 696 8.28 -5.84 -23.17
N LEU A 697 9.58 -6.03 -23.46
CA LEU A 697 10.39 -7.06 -22.82
C LEU A 697 10.53 -6.70 -21.33
N GLU A 698 10.31 -7.67 -20.44
CA GLU A 698 10.50 -7.51 -18.98
C GLU A 698 11.92 -7.93 -18.57
N ASP A 699 12.54 -8.84 -19.32
CA ASP A 699 13.96 -9.21 -19.24
C ASP A 699 14.58 -9.23 -20.65
N GLU A 700 15.60 -8.39 -20.88
CA GLU A 700 16.29 -8.28 -22.18
C GLU A 700 17.22 -9.49 -22.48
N GLU A 701 17.53 -10.35 -21.50
CA GLU A 701 18.32 -11.57 -21.72
C GLU A 701 17.47 -12.80 -22.05
N THR A 702 16.20 -12.86 -21.61
CA THR A 702 15.35 -14.07 -21.73
C THR A 702 14.04 -13.89 -22.50
N ASP A 703 13.46 -12.69 -22.58
CA ASP A 703 12.29 -12.46 -23.44
C ASP A 703 12.69 -12.40 -24.93
N THR A 704 11.77 -12.74 -25.84
CA THR A 704 12.03 -12.71 -27.28
C THR A 704 10.84 -12.15 -28.07
N LEU A 705 11.06 -11.08 -28.83
CA LEU A 705 10.12 -10.58 -29.84
C LEU A 705 10.05 -11.57 -31.02
N LEU A 706 9.03 -12.42 -31.05
CA LEU A 706 8.85 -13.48 -32.05
C LEU A 706 8.57 -12.94 -33.46
N TRP A 707 7.78 -11.88 -33.54
CA TRP A 707 7.50 -11.16 -34.79
C TRP A 707 7.03 -9.73 -34.53
N GLU A 708 7.21 -8.89 -35.56
CA GLU A 708 6.77 -7.50 -35.64
C GLU A 708 6.13 -7.25 -37.01
N LYS A 709 4.99 -6.55 -37.06
CA LYS A 709 4.32 -6.18 -38.30
C LYS A 709 3.66 -4.80 -38.22
N ARG A 710 3.58 -4.13 -39.37
CA ARG A 710 2.82 -2.88 -39.53
C ARG A 710 1.32 -3.16 -39.51
N VAL A 711 0.55 -2.30 -38.84
CA VAL A 711 -0.91 -2.37 -38.73
C VAL A 711 -1.56 -1.00 -38.83
N SER A 712 -2.88 -0.97 -39.00
CA SER A 712 -3.68 0.26 -38.99
C SER A 712 -5.03 0.04 -38.33
N ASN A 713 -5.47 1.01 -37.55
CA ASN A 713 -6.82 1.10 -36.97
C ASN A 713 -7.50 2.35 -37.56
N GLY A 714 -8.33 2.16 -38.58
CA GLY A 714 -8.84 3.26 -39.40
C GLY A 714 -7.68 4.06 -40.03
N PRO A 715 -7.65 5.40 -39.91
CA PRO A 715 -6.60 6.24 -40.48
C PRO A 715 -5.29 6.24 -39.65
N TYR A 716 -5.27 5.62 -38.48
CA TYR A 716 -4.11 5.61 -37.58
C TYR A 716 -3.21 4.42 -37.89
N LYS A 717 -1.94 4.70 -38.18
CA LYS A 717 -0.90 3.69 -38.44
C LYS A 717 -0.15 3.35 -37.16
N GLY A 718 0.39 2.14 -37.11
CA GLY A 718 1.26 1.70 -36.04
C GLY A 718 1.78 0.29 -36.26
N TYR A 719 2.13 -0.39 -35.18
CA TYR A 719 2.81 -1.67 -35.21
C TYR A 719 2.24 -2.65 -34.17
N GLU A 720 2.21 -3.93 -34.51
CA GLU A 720 1.84 -5.04 -33.63
C GLU A 720 3.00 -6.04 -33.56
N GLY A 721 3.24 -6.61 -32.39
CA GLY A 721 4.22 -7.66 -32.17
C GLY A 721 3.74 -8.72 -31.17
N MET A 722 4.42 -9.86 -31.18
CA MET A 722 4.23 -10.94 -30.22
C MET A 722 5.55 -11.23 -29.51
N ILE A 723 5.51 -11.27 -28.18
CA ILE A 723 6.66 -11.51 -27.31
C ILE A 723 6.45 -12.85 -26.58
N ARG A 724 7.47 -13.71 -26.62
CA ARG A 724 7.62 -14.86 -25.72
C ARG A 724 8.37 -14.40 -24.50
N LEU A 725 7.89 -14.78 -23.32
CA LEU A 725 8.50 -14.41 -22.04
C LEU A 725 9.43 -15.53 -21.56
N GLY A 726 10.51 -15.19 -20.85
CA GLY A 726 11.55 -16.15 -20.48
C GLY A 726 11.11 -17.31 -19.58
N ASP A 727 10.33 -17.03 -18.53
CA ASP A 727 9.93 -17.99 -17.47
C ASP A 727 8.44 -18.37 -17.53
N ASN A 728 7.78 -18.17 -18.67
CA ASN A 728 6.31 -18.15 -18.75
C ASN A 728 5.80 -18.68 -20.10
N HIS A 729 4.92 -19.68 -20.07
CA HIS A 729 4.34 -20.31 -21.26
C HIS A 729 3.26 -19.45 -21.95
N ASN A 730 2.88 -18.31 -21.35
CA ASN A 730 2.00 -17.32 -21.99
C ASN A 730 2.78 -16.45 -22.98
N LEU A 731 2.13 -16.06 -24.08
CA LEU A 731 2.64 -15.05 -24.99
C LEU A 731 2.02 -13.67 -24.67
N LYS A 732 2.84 -12.63 -24.75
CA LYS A 732 2.48 -11.22 -24.58
C LYS A 732 2.28 -10.59 -25.96
N LYS A 733 1.04 -10.24 -26.31
CA LYS A 733 0.71 -9.56 -27.57
C LYS A 733 0.59 -8.06 -27.35
N VAL A 734 1.23 -7.24 -28.21
CA VAL A 734 1.29 -5.78 -28.07
C VAL A 734 0.96 -5.09 -29.39
N ARG A 735 0.12 -4.05 -29.38
CA ARG A 735 -0.13 -3.14 -30.52
C ARG A 735 0.05 -1.69 -30.08
N THR A 736 0.76 -0.89 -30.87
CA THR A 736 1.05 0.53 -30.63
C THR A 736 0.52 1.39 -31.78
N LEU A 737 -0.09 2.55 -31.49
CA LEU A 737 -0.77 3.43 -32.46
C LEU A 737 -0.64 4.90 -32.05
N ILE A 738 -0.26 5.81 -32.96
CA ILE A 738 -0.25 7.26 -32.67
C ILE A 738 -1.43 7.98 -33.35
N ALA A 739 -2.14 8.81 -32.58
CA ALA A 739 -3.22 9.68 -33.04
C ALA A 739 -2.94 11.13 -32.60
N GLY A 740 -2.69 12.03 -33.55
CA GLY A 740 -2.17 13.36 -33.24
C GLY A 740 -0.88 13.24 -32.41
N ASP A 741 -0.89 13.85 -31.23
CA ASP A 741 0.22 13.81 -30.27
C ASP A 741 -0.12 12.93 -29.06
N THR A 742 -0.77 11.78 -29.29
CA THR A 742 -1.12 10.78 -28.26
C THR A 742 -0.79 9.37 -28.77
N LEU A 743 -0.01 8.62 -27.98
CA LEU A 743 0.25 7.19 -28.20
C LEU A 743 -0.77 6.35 -27.42
N TYR A 744 -1.35 5.37 -28.12
CA TYR A 744 -2.20 4.31 -27.60
C TYR A 744 -1.47 2.97 -27.70
N GLU A 745 -1.49 2.18 -26.62
CA GLU A 745 -0.86 0.86 -26.58
C GLU A 745 -1.84 -0.16 -26.02
N LEU A 746 -2.20 -1.16 -26.81
CA LEU A 746 -3.02 -2.28 -26.40
C LEU A 746 -2.12 -3.46 -26.13
N TYR A 747 -2.28 -4.15 -25.00
CA TYR A 747 -1.56 -5.40 -24.75
C TYR A 747 -2.30 -6.33 -23.80
N GLY A 748 -1.87 -7.59 -23.77
CA GLY A 748 -2.33 -8.61 -22.82
C GLY A 748 -1.43 -9.82 -22.85
N GLN A 749 -1.63 -10.75 -21.91
CA GLN A 749 -0.86 -12.00 -21.81
C GLN A 749 -1.81 -13.19 -21.73
N ALA A 750 -1.61 -14.20 -22.58
CA ALA A 750 -2.45 -15.39 -22.64
C ALA A 750 -1.69 -16.58 -23.28
N PRO A 751 -2.18 -17.82 -23.12
CA PRO A 751 -1.60 -18.99 -23.81
C PRO A 751 -1.67 -18.84 -25.33
N GLU A 752 -0.74 -19.50 -26.03
CA GLU A 752 -0.56 -19.39 -27.49
C GLU A 752 -1.81 -19.78 -28.29
N ASP A 753 -2.53 -20.83 -27.86
CA ASP A 753 -3.81 -21.29 -28.44
C ASP A 753 -4.92 -20.22 -28.39
N SER A 754 -4.91 -19.39 -27.35
CA SER A 754 -5.99 -18.47 -27.01
C SER A 754 -5.95 -17.23 -27.89
N TRP A 755 -4.77 -16.82 -28.36
CA TRP A 755 -4.61 -15.68 -29.26
C TRP A 755 -5.22 -15.88 -30.65
N GLU A 756 -5.50 -17.12 -31.04
CA GLU A 756 -6.12 -17.44 -32.32
C GLU A 756 -7.66 -17.36 -32.33
N THR A 757 -8.30 -17.08 -31.19
CA THR A 757 -9.75 -16.86 -31.10
C THR A 757 -10.19 -15.54 -31.75
N ASP A 758 -11.32 -15.56 -32.46
CA ASP A 758 -11.82 -14.40 -33.22
C ASP A 758 -12.06 -13.17 -32.34
N ASP A 759 -12.57 -13.33 -31.12
CA ASP A 759 -12.82 -12.20 -30.21
C ASP A 759 -11.52 -11.55 -29.70
N ARG A 760 -10.49 -12.36 -29.41
CA ARG A 760 -9.18 -11.86 -28.96
C ARG A 760 -8.37 -11.21 -30.10
N LYS A 761 -8.63 -11.60 -31.35
CA LYS A 761 -8.18 -10.86 -32.55
C LYS A 761 -8.91 -9.52 -32.68
N GLN A 762 -10.24 -9.54 -32.57
CA GLN A 762 -11.08 -8.35 -32.66
C GLN A 762 -10.78 -7.28 -31.59
N PHE A 763 -10.29 -7.64 -30.40
CA PHE A 763 -9.82 -6.66 -29.40
C PHE A 763 -8.88 -5.61 -30.00
N PHE A 764 -7.89 -6.07 -30.77
CA PHE A 764 -6.90 -5.21 -31.41
C PHE A 764 -7.41 -4.60 -32.73
N GLU A 765 -8.18 -5.36 -33.51
CA GLU A 765 -8.58 -4.99 -34.87
C GLU A 765 -9.80 -4.05 -34.90
N LYS A 766 -10.77 -4.24 -34.00
CA LYS A 766 -11.93 -3.34 -33.80
C LYS A 766 -11.65 -2.22 -32.80
N PHE A 767 -10.39 -1.96 -32.44
CA PHE A 767 -10.05 -0.77 -31.65
C PHE A 767 -10.27 0.49 -32.49
N VAL A 768 -11.10 1.41 -31.96
CA VAL A 768 -11.46 2.69 -32.59
C VAL A 768 -11.04 3.81 -31.66
N ILE A 769 -10.35 4.81 -32.20
CA ILE A 769 -10.06 6.07 -31.50
C ILE A 769 -11.19 7.04 -31.86
N ASN A 770 -11.93 7.50 -30.84
CA ASN A 770 -13.17 8.27 -31.00
C ASN A 770 -12.91 9.78 -31.16
N THR A 771 -11.67 10.23 -31.01
CA THR A 771 -11.29 11.64 -31.21
C THR A 771 -11.19 11.98 -32.70
N PRO A 772 -11.51 13.22 -33.12
CA PRO A 772 -11.35 13.63 -34.52
C PRO A 772 -9.94 13.41 -35.04
N TYR A 773 -9.82 12.95 -36.29
CA TYR A 773 -8.52 12.66 -36.90
C TYR A 773 -7.60 13.88 -36.91
N LYS A 774 -6.40 13.69 -36.36
CA LYS A 774 -5.29 14.64 -36.41
C LYS A 774 -4.05 13.90 -36.93
N PRO A 775 -3.38 14.39 -38.00
CA PRO A 775 -2.04 13.95 -38.34
C PRO A 775 -1.10 14.11 -37.14
N THR A 776 -0.14 13.18 -36.99
CA THR A 776 0.84 13.27 -35.90
C THR A 776 1.98 14.23 -36.23
N THR A 777 2.38 15.06 -35.27
CA THR A 777 3.56 15.94 -35.41
C THR A 777 4.85 15.30 -34.88
N VAL A 778 4.75 14.07 -34.34
CA VAL A 778 5.84 13.38 -33.62
C VAL A 778 7.01 13.02 -34.54
N PHE A 779 6.78 12.86 -35.84
CA PHE A 779 7.82 12.58 -36.84
C PHE A 779 8.25 13.84 -37.61
N THR A 780 8.00 15.03 -37.06
CA THR A 780 8.43 16.32 -37.59
C THR A 780 9.35 16.99 -36.58
N GLU A 781 10.49 17.51 -37.02
CA GLU A 781 11.46 18.18 -36.16
C GLU A 781 10.92 19.51 -35.61
N LYS A 782 11.14 19.79 -34.31
CA LYS A 782 10.55 20.95 -33.60
C LYS A 782 11.57 21.90 -32.97
N LYS A 783 12.84 21.86 -33.38
CA LYS A 783 13.96 22.61 -32.77
C LYS A 783 13.65 24.09 -32.49
N GLU A 784 13.16 24.85 -33.47
CA GLU A 784 12.87 26.28 -33.28
C GLU A 784 11.67 26.54 -32.35
N ALA A 785 10.67 25.66 -32.35
CA ALA A 785 9.53 25.73 -31.43
C ALA A 785 9.94 25.37 -29.98
N LEU A 786 10.86 24.42 -29.83
CA LEU A 786 11.50 24.08 -28.56
C LEU A 786 12.31 25.28 -28.02
N LEU A 787 13.15 25.92 -28.84
CA LEU A 787 13.94 27.09 -28.44
C LEU A 787 13.06 28.27 -28.02
N ALA A 788 12.00 28.56 -28.78
CA ALA A 788 11.03 29.60 -28.42
C ALA A 788 10.32 29.30 -27.09
N ALA A 789 9.97 28.04 -26.83
CA ALA A 789 9.32 27.63 -25.59
C ALA A 789 10.25 27.64 -24.37
N LEU A 790 11.54 27.34 -24.51
CA LEU A 790 12.53 27.49 -23.43
C LEU A 790 12.68 28.96 -22.98
N LYS A 791 12.45 29.92 -23.88
CA LYS A 791 12.50 31.35 -23.59
C LYS A 791 11.17 31.96 -23.12
N ASP A 792 10.09 31.17 -23.08
CA ASP A 792 8.79 31.55 -22.52
C ASP A 792 8.63 30.92 -21.11
N PRO A 793 8.65 31.70 -20.01
CA PRO A 793 8.48 31.16 -18.65
C PRO A 793 7.22 30.33 -18.44
N ALA A 794 6.16 30.51 -19.23
CA ALA A 794 4.93 29.73 -19.14
C ALA A 794 5.01 28.35 -19.84
N ARG A 795 6.01 28.12 -20.71
CA ARG A 795 6.18 26.89 -21.51
C ARG A 795 7.49 26.14 -21.24
N ASN A 796 8.47 26.86 -20.68
CA ASN A 796 9.82 26.41 -20.37
C ASN A 796 9.86 25.01 -19.72
N ARG A 797 9.01 24.73 -18.71
CA ARG A 797 8.95 23.44 -18.01
C ARG A 797 8.68 22.24 -18.94
N GLU A 798 7.78 22.39 -19.91
CA GLU A 798 7.45 21.32 -20.87
C GLU A 798 8.55 21.16 -21.94
N ALA A 799 9.16 22.27 -22.33
CA ALA A 799 10.28 22.27 -23.27
C ALA A 799 11.53 21.61 -22.65
N VAL A 800 11.85 21.91 -21.39
CA VAL A 800 12.93 21.28 -20.62
C VAL A 800 12.75 19.76 -20.54
N ALA A 801 11.54 19.27 -20.26
CA ALA A 801 11.24 17.84 -20.25
C ALA A 801 11.50 17.16 -21.61
N ALA A 802 11.19 17.84 -22.72
CA ALA A 802 11.42 17.31 -24.06
C ALA A 802 12.91 17.14 -24.40
N ILE A 803 13.82 18.02 -23.92
CA ILE A 803 15.28 17.91 -24.15
C ILE A 803 15.82 16.54 -23.72
N ALA A 804 15.30 15.99 -22.63
CA ALA A 804 15.71 14.69 -22.10
C ALA A 804 15.17 13.49 -22.90
N MET A 805 14.07 13.66 -23.63
CA MET A 805 13.41 12.58 -24.40
C MET A 805 13.91 12.50 -25.86
N ILE A 806 14.40 13.61 -26.42
CA ILE A 806 14.86 13.68 -27.82
C ILE A 806 16.17 12.89 -27.99
N ASN A 807 16.20 12.03 -29.01
CA ASN A 807 17.40 11.28 -29.41
C ASN A 807 18.32 12.17 -30.26
N TRP A 808 19.10 13.03 -29.61
CA TRP A 808 20.07 13.91 -30.27
C TRP A 808 21.21 13.12 -30.94
N THR A 809 21.74 13.64 -32.04
CA THR A 809 22.77 13.01 -32.87
C THR A 809 23.87 14.01 -33.27
N ALA A 810 24.95 13.52 -33.88
CA ALA A 810 26.03 14.39 -34.38
C ALA A 810 25.55 15.45 -35.40
N LYS A 811 24.44 15.20 -36.11
CA LYS A 811 23.81 16.17 -37.04
C LYS A 811 23.20 17.38 -36.33
N ASP A 812 22.89 17.24 -35.05
CA ASP A 812 22.22 18.27 -34.24
C ASP A 812 23.22 19.17 -33.50
N LEU A 813 24.50 18.80 -33.47
CA LEU A 813 25.56 19.52 -32.77
C LEU A 813 25.67 21.01 -33.15
N PRO A 814 25.62 21.45 -34.43
CA PRO A 814 25.67 22.87 -34.77
C PRO A 814 24.54 23.70 -34.14
N TRP A 815 23.38 23.08 -33.90
CA TRP A 815 22.25 23.72 -33.22
C TRP A 815 22.42 23.66 -31.69
N LEU A 816 22.83 22.51 -31.14
CA LEU A 816 23.09 22.34 -29.71
C LEU A 816 24.20 23.25 -29.19
N TYR A 817 25.27 23.45 -29.96
CA TYR A 817 26.36 24.38 -29.63
C TYR A 817 25.88 25.82 -29.49
N LYS A 818 24.89 26.24 -30.31
CA LYS A 818 24.24 27.54 -30.18
C LYS A 818 23.31 27.55 -28.95
N ALA A 819 22.44 26.55 -28.81
CA ALA A 819 21.44 26.48 -27.74
C ALA A 819 22.06 26.39 -26.33
N MET A 820 23.23 25.74 -26.17
CA MET A 820 23.91 25.63 -24.87
C MET A 820 24.63 26.89 -24.41
N LEU A 821 24.85 27.87 -25.30
CA LEU A 821 25.44 29.18 -24.98
C LEU A 821 24.45 30.34 -25.11
N ASP A 822 23.16 30.03 -25.32
CA ASP A 822 22.09 31.03 -25.43
C ASP A 822 21.51 31.41 -24.06
N ASP A 823 20.91 32.60 -23.96
CA ASP A 823 20.33 33.13 -22.71
C ASP A 823 18.86 32.70 -22.54
N TYR A 824 18.53 32.27 -21.31
CA TYR A 824 17.19 31.81 -20.90
C TYR A 824 16.69 32.55 -19.64
N PRO A 825 15.40 32.94 -19.55
CA PRO A 825 14.88 33.63 -18.37
C PRO A 825 14.79 32.74 -17.13
N GLY A 826 15.09 33.30 -15.95
CA GLY A 826 14.92 32.63 -14.64
C GLY A 826 16.03 31.62 -14.27
N ASP A 827 17.15 31.64 -15.00
CA ASP A 827 18.21 30.64 -14.95
C ASP A 827 19.01 30.66 -13.61
N GLY A 828 18.83 29.60 -12.80
CA GLY A 828 19.38 29.45 -11.44
C GLY A 828 20.70 28.67 -11.37
N GLN A 829 20.94 27.94 -10.27
CA GLN A 829 22.18 27.16 -10.10
C GLN A 829 22.23 25.86 -10.94
N GLU A 830 21.09 25.31 -11.34
CA GLU A 830 21.00 24.25 -12.35
C GLU A 830 20.26 24.79 -13.57
N THR A 831 20.96 24.88 -14.71
CA THR A 831 20.59 25.72 -15.85
C THR A 831 20.07 24.92 -17.05
N ILE A 832 19.31 25.57 -17.93
CA ILE A 832 18.94 24.97 -19.23
C ILE A 832 20.18 24.67 -20.07
N ASN A 833 21.18 25.55 -19.99
CA ASN A 833 22.48 25.35 -20.64
C ASN A 833 23.15 24.05 -20.19
N ASN A 834 23.12 23.71 -18.89
CA ASN A 834 23.72 22.48 -18.36
C ASN A 834 23.11 21.22 -18.98
N LEU A 835 21.80 21.21 -19.27
CA LEU A 835 21.15 20.09 -19.98
C LEU A 835 21.69 19.93 -21.41
N PHE A 836 21.88 21.03 -22.14
CA PHE A 836 22.47 20.96 -23.48
C PHE A 836 23.97 20.58 -23.44
N PHE A 837 24.74 21.07 -22.46
CA PHE A 837 26.11 20.60 -22.21
C PHE A 837 26.16 19.09 -21.95
N GLU A 838 25.19 18.54 -21.19
CA GLU A 838 25.06 17.09 -20.99
C GLU A 838 24.80 16.36 -22.31
N LYS A 839 23.84 16.82 -23.14
CA LYS A 839 23.53 16.14 -24.41
C LYS A 839 24.68 16.21 -25.42
N VAL A 840 25.39 17.33 -25.51
CA VAL A 840 26.63 17.44 -26.31
C VAL A 840 27.71 16.49 -25.79
N GLY A 841 27.90 16.41 -24.48
CA GLY A 841 28.83 15.47 -23.85
C GLY A 841 28.48 14.00 -24.09
N ILE A 842 27.19 13.65 -24.17
CA ILE A 842 26.71 12.30 -24.51
C ILE A 842 26.99 11.95 -25.97
N ILE A 843 26.79 12.88 -26.90
CA ILE A 843 27.08 12.68 -28.33
C ILE A 843 28.60 12.47 -28.55
N ASN A 844 29.43 13.16 -27.78
CA ASN A 844 30.88 12.94 -27.67
C ASN A 844 31.65 12.93 -29.02
N ASP A 845 31.25 13.80 -29.95
CA ASP A 845 31.82 13.87 -31.30
C ASP A 845 33.13 14.71 -31.34
N PRO A 846 34.14 14.33 -32.15
CA PRO A 846 35.39 15.09 -32.31
C PRO A 846 35.24 16.56 -32.72
N SER A 847 34.18 16.94 -33.46
CA SER A 847 33.91 18.34 -33.84
C SER A 847 33.76 19.28 -32.62
N THR A 848 33.42 18.72 -31.46
CA THR A 848 33.33 19.44 -30.18
C THR A 848 34.66 20.04 -29.76
N GLU A 849 35.79 19.42 -30.13
CA GLU A 849 37.13 19.92 -29.80
C GLU A 849 37.42 21.23 -30.57
N THR A 850 37.08 21.28 -31.86
CA THR A 850 37.18 22.49 -32.69
C THR A 850 36.19 23.57 -32.23
N PHE A 851 34.94 23.19 -31.91
CA PHE A 851 33.96 24.13 -31.41
C PHE A 851 34.41 24.79 -30.09
N VAL A 852 34.87 24.01 -29.11
CA VAL A 852 35.29 24.56 -27.81
C VAL A 852 36.47 25.54 -27.99
N GLN A 853 37.42 25.25 -28.88
CA GLN A 853 38.52 26.15 -29.18
C GLN A 853 38.05 27.50 -29.77
N GLN A 854 37.06 27.48 -30.67
CA GLN A 854 36.46 28.69 -31.25
C GLN A 854 35.62 29.47 -30.23
N ALA A 855 34.79 28.77 -29.46
CA ALA A 855 33.96 29.36 -28.41
C ALA A 855 34.83 30.04 -27.34
N TRP A 856 35.96 29.44 -26.95
CA TRP A 856 36.86 29.97 -25.92
C TRP A 856 37.34 31.41 -26.20
N THR A 857 37.58 31.74 -27.47
CA THR A 857 38.07 33.06 -27.89
C THR A 857 36.95 34.07 -28.18
N THR A 858 35.70 33.61 -28.32
CA THR A 858 34.55 34.44 -28.71
C THR A 858 33.49 34.58 -27.61
N LEU A 859 33.61 33.85 -26.51
CA LEU A 859 32.67 33.85 -25.39
C LEU A 859 32.57 35.25 -24.71
N PRO A 860 31.36 35.84 -24.61
CA PRO A 860 31.17 37.12 -23.92
C PRO A 860 31.49 37.04 -22.41
N VAL A 861 31.85 38.19 -21.82
CA VAL A 861 32.16 38.30 -20.38
C VAL A 861 30.96 37.91 -19.49
N SER A 862 29.72 38.18 -19.93
CA SER A 862 28.50 37.72 -19.27
C SER A 862 28.36 36.19 -19.22
N SER A 863 29.02 35.48 -20.14
CA SER A 863 28.95 34.04 -20.35
C SER A 863 30.17 33.30 -19.75
N GLU A 864 31.08 34.00 -19.07
CA GLU A 864 32.29 33.46 -18.40
C GLU A 864 31.99 32.22 -17.54
N ARG A 865 30.82 32.20 -16.89
CA ARG A 865 30.31 31.10 -16.05
C ARG A 865 30.23 29.72 -16.72
N TYR A 866 30.31 29.65 -18.05
CA TYR A 866 30.26 28.40 -18.82
C TYR A 866 31.64 27.83 -19.22
N ARG A 867 32.75 28.54 -18.96
CA ARG A 867 34.09 28.07 -19.35
C ARG A 867 34.45 26.71 -18.73
N TYR A 868 34.08 26.46 -17.47
CA TYR A 868 34.32 25.14 -16.85
C TYR A 868 33.54 24.01 -17.53
N GLN A 869 32.31 24.27 -18.01
CA GLN A 869 31.52 23.31 -18.80
C GLN A 869 32.14 23.07 -20.19
N LEU A 870 32.67 24.11 -20.86
CA LEU A 870 33.41 23.96 -22.12
C LEU A 870 34.68 23.09 -21.93
N LEU A 871 35.44 23.30 -20.85
CA LEU A 871 36.56 22.42 -20.49
C LEU A 871 36.09 20.99 -20.12
N ALA A 872 34.92 20.85 -19.50
CA ALA A 872 34.34 19.55 -19.15
C ALA A 872 33.95 18.72 -20.40
N LEU A 873 33.52 19.36 -21.50
CA LEU A 873 33.33 18.68 -22.78
C LEU A 873 34.64 18.07 -23.31
N LEU A 874 35.76 18.82 -23.23
CA LEU A 874 37.08 18.30 -23.59
C LEU A 874 37.54 17.17 -22.65
N ALA A 875 37.26 17.28 -21.35
CA ALA A 875 37.49 16.19 -20.41
C ALA A 875 36.72 14.92 -20.78
N GLN A 876 35.45 15.06 -21.18
CA GLN A 876 34.55 13.95 -21.54
C GLN A 876 34.97 13.21 -22.83
N ARG A 877 35.82 13.80 -23.68
CA ARG A 877 36.46 13.11 -24.83
C ARG A 877 37.36 11.94 -24.42
N GLN A 878 38.00 12.03 -23.25
CA GLN A 878 38.99 11.04 -22.76
C GLN A 878 40.13 10.74 -23.77
N THR A 879 40.55 11.73 -24.58
CA THR A 879 41.68 11.62 -25.53
C THR A 879 42.88 12.47 -25.10
N PRO A 880 44.14 12.06 -25.36
CA PRO A 880 45.32 12.89 -25.10
C PRO A 880 45.28 14.27 -25.78
N GLN A 881 44.71 14.36 -26.98
CA GLN A 881 44.53 15.59 -27.75
C GLN A 881 43.64 16.59 -27.00
N ALA A 882 42.43 16.17 -26.64
CA ALA A 882 41.53 16.98 -25.82
C ALA A 882 42.10 17.34 -24.45
N MET A 883 42.93 16.49 -23.82
CA MET A 883 43.62 16.86 -22.56
C MET A 883 44.64 17.98 -22.76
N GLN A 884 45.42 17.96 -23.85
CA GLN A 884 46.38 19.03 -24.16
C GLN A 884 45.65 20.33 -24.53
N LEU A 885 44.53 20.26 -25.26
CA LEU A 885 43.70 21.43 -25.55
C LEU A 885 43.08 22.01 -24.26
N MET A 886 42.48 21.16 -23.41
CA MET A 886 41.93 21.55 -22.11
C MET A 886 42.99 22.26 -21.25
N LYS A 887 44.20 21.69 -21.17
CA LYS A 887 45.36 22.29 -20.50
C LYS A 887 45.74 23.66 -21.09
N GLN A 888 45.83 23.77 -22.42
CA GLN A 888 46.18 25.00 -23.11
C GLN A 888 45.16 26.13 -22.83
N LEU A 889 43.86 25.83 -22.96
CA LEU A 889 42.79 26.81 -22.75
C LEU A 889 42.73 27.26 -21.28
N LEU A 890 42.82 26.31 -20.34
CA LEU A 890 42.82 26.59 -18.90
C LEU A 890 44.03 27.43 -18.45
N LEU A 891 45.21 27.22 -19.03
CA LEU A 891 46.39 28.06 -18.78
C LEU A 891 46.32 29.43 -19.47
N GLN A 892 45.64 29.54 -20.62
CA GLN A 892 45.47 30.79 -21.34
C GLN A 892 44.52 31.75 -20.62
N HIS A 893 43.43 31.24 -20.04
CA HIS A 893 42.44 32.05 -19.33
C HIS A 893 41.75 31.25 -18.21
N PRO A 894 42.36 31.16 -17.01
CA PRO A 894 41.73 30.54 -15.84
C PRO A 894 40.35 31.16 -15.58
N PRO A 895 39.25 30.39 -15.58
CA PRO A 895 37.92 30.97 -15.50
C PRO A 895 37.64 31.66 -14.16
N SER A 896 37.20 32.92 -14.21
CA SER A 896 36.96 33.70 -12.99
C SER A 896 35.58 33.47 -12.35
N ALA A 897 34.73 32.66 -13.00
CA ALA A 897 33.37 32.33 -12.57
C ALA A 897 32.93 30.94 -13.06
N GLY A 898 31.75 30.49 -12.61
CA GLY A 898 31.15 29.20 -12.98
C GLY A 898 31.30 28.15 -11.89
N SER A 899 31.01 26.88 -12.24
CA SER A 899 31.18 25.74 -11.33
C SER A 899 32.41 24.92 -11.75
N PRO A 900 33.53 24.99 -11.00
CA PRO A 900 34.70 24.17 -11.30
C PRO A 900 34.38 22.67 -11.30
N TRP A 901 33.43 22.23 -10.46
CA TRP A 901 33.03 20.83 -10.32
C TRP A 901 32.59 20.16 -11.63
N ALA A 902 32.06 20.94 -12.59
CA ALA A 902 31.73 20.45 -13.93
C ALA A 902 32.96 19.79 -14.60
N LEU A 903 34.13 20.43 -14.52
CA LEU A 903 35.39 19.88 -15.02
C LEU A 903 35.91 18.74 -14.13
N PHE A 904 35.79 18.86 -12.79
CA PHE A 904 36.24 17.83 -11.86
C PHE A 904 35.60 16.46 -12.14
N SER A 905 34.27 16.44 -12.24
CA SER A 905 33.48 15.22 -12.38
C SER A 905 33.86 14.38 -13.61
N ARG A 906 34.30 15.01 -14.70
CA ARG A 906 34.70 14.35 -15.96
C ARG A 906 36.14 13.86 -16.01
N LEU A 907 37.01 14.29 -15.09
CA LEU A 907 38.43 13.92 -15.07
C LEU A 907 38.78 12.83 -14.03
N GLN A 908 37.88 12.53 -13.08
CA GLN A 908 38.10 11.48 -12.07
C GLN A 908 38.20 10.05 -12.64
N SER A 909 37.55 9.78 -13.78
CA SER A 909 37.42 8.43 -14.36
C SER A 909 38.72 7.84 -14.89
N ASN A 910 39.65 8.68 -15.36
CA ASN A 910 40.90 8.24 -15.97
C ASN A 910 42.08 9.15 -15.58
N PRO A 911 42.64 8.99 -14.37
CA PRO A 911 43.73 9.83 -13.90
C PRO A 911 45.01 9.68 -14.74
N ALA A 912 45.18 8.57 -15.48
CA ALA A 912 46.34 8.35 -16.35
C ALA A 912 46.39 9.31 -17.55
N LEU A 913 45.24 9.83 -18.01
CA LEU A 913 45.19 10.88 -19.05
C LEU A 913 45.50 12.28 -18.50
N LEU A 914 45.21 12.53 -17.23
CA LEU A 914 45.49 13.80 -16.56
C LEU A 914 46.96 13.91 -16.14
N ALA A 915 47.59 12.80 -15.74
CA ALA A 915 48.96 12.78 -15.21
C ALA A 915 50.03 13.49 -16.08
N PRO A 916 50.05 13.36 -17.43
CA PRO A 916 51.06 14.01 -18.27
C PRO A 916 50.88 15.52 -18.41
N VAL A 917 49.66 16.05 -18.19
CA VAL A 917 49.34 17.49 -18.31
C VAL A 917 49.30 18.21 -16.96
N PHE A 918 49.11 17.45 -15.86
CA PHE A 918 48.95 18.01 -14.52
C PHE A 918 50.13 18.86 -14.00
N PRO A 919 51.42 18.52 -14.25
CA PRO A 919 52.54 19.32 -13.76
C PRO A 919 52.53 20.77 -14.28
N ASP A 920 52.06 21.00 -15.50
CA ASP A 920 51.97 22.32 -16.12
C ASP A 920 50.85 23.18 -15.48
N LEU A 921 49.83 22.54 -14.90
CA LEU A 921 48.70 23.21 -14.24
C LEU A 921 49.01 23.68 -12.81
N LEU A 922 50.10 23.19 -12.20
CA LEU A 922 50.43 23.48 -10.80
C LEU A 922 50.57 24.97 -10.43
N PRO A 923 51.01 25.91 -11.31
CA PRO A 923 51.00 27.34 -10.99
C PRO A 923 49.59 27.90 -10.71
N LEU A 924 48.55 27.28 -11.27
CA LEU A 924 47.15 27.64 -11.01
C LEU A 924 46.66 27.20 -9.62
N LEU A 925 47.52 26.58 -8.78
CA LEU A 925 47.27 26.48 -7.33
C LEU A 925 47.16 27.85 -6.65
N ALA A 926 47.65 28.93 -7.27
CA ALA A 926 47.40 30.30 -6.79
C ALA A 926 45.98 30.82 -7.08
N ASP A 927 45.22 30.16 -7.96
CA ASP A 927 43.88 30.61 -8.34
C ASP A 927 42.81 30.25 -7.29
N THR A 928 41.80 31.12 -7.15
CA THR A 928 40.77 31.02 -6.10
C THR A 928 39.71 29.95 -6.36
N LEU A 929 39.55 29.51 -7.61
CA LEU A 929 38.58 28.51 -8.07
C LEU A 929 39.28 27.24 -8.56
N ALA A 930 40.16 27.35 -9.56
CA ALA A 930 40.91 26.23 -10.14
C ALA A 930 41.86 25.59 -9.12
N GLY A 931 42.50 26.38 -8.26
CA GLY A 931 43.41 25.89 -7.22
C GLY A 931 42.77 24.87 -6.28
N ARG A 932 41.47 25.03 -5.96
CA ARG A 932 40.72 24.07 -5.13
C ARG A 932 40.64 22.69 -5.77
N ILE A 933 40.35 22.64 -7.07
CA ILE A 933 40.27 21.39 -7.85
C ILE A 933 41.63 20.74 -8.04
N LEU A 934 42.67 21.54 -8.27
CA LEU A 934 44.02 21.02 -8.49
C LEU A 934 44.53 20.29 -7.23
N ILE A 935 44.12 20.69 -6.03
CA ILE A 935 44.36 19.90 -4.81
C ILE A 935 43.65 18.53 -4.84
N VAL A 936 42.43 18.43 -5.36
CA VAL A 936 41.70 17.16 -5.45
C VAL A 936 42.32 16.23 -6.49
N PHE A 937 42.71 16.77 -7.65
CA PHE A 937 43.45 16.01 -8.66
C PHE A 937 44.84 15.60 -8.16
N ALA A 938 45.54 16.47 -7.44
CA ALA A 938 46.80 16.13 -6.78
C ALA A 938 46.61 14.98 -5.79
N ASP A 939 45.57 15.01 -4.95
CA ASP A 939 45.23 13.92 -4.04
C ASP A 939 45.03 12.60 -4.81
N LYS A 940 44.18 12.59 -5.85
CA LYS A 940 43.88 11.39 -6.65
C LYS A 940 45.10 10.86 -7.44
N LEU A 941 45.94 11.75 -7.97
CA LEU A 941 47.15 11.38 -8.72
C LEU A 941 48.27 10.88 -7.80
N LEU A 942 48.43 11.47 -6.61
CA LEU A 942 49.36 10.95 -5.58
C LEU A 942 48.90 9.57 -5.09
N ASP A 943 47.60 9.39 -4.86
CA ASP A 943 47.00 8.10 -4.46
C ASP A 943 47.25 7.01 -5.52
N SER A 944 47.07 7.36 -6.79
CA SER A 944 47.29 6.47 -7.94
C SER A 944 48.78 6.29 -8.30
N SER A 945 49.72 6.87 -7.53
CA SER A 945 51.17 6.91 -7.84
C SER A 945 51.53 7.52 -9.21
N LEU A 946 50.62 8.30 -9.80
CA LEU A 946 50.76 8.98 -11.10
C LEU A 946 51.37 10.38 -11.00
N LEU A 947 51.48 10.93 -9.79
CA LEU A 947 52.19 12.17 -9.47
C LEU A 947 53.17 11.91 -8.33
N THR A 948 54.36 12.50 -8.39
CA THR A 948 55.33 12.45 -7.28
C THR A 948 55.21 13.68 -6.39
N GLY A 949 55.39 13.49 -5.07
CA GLY A 949 55.38 14.61 -4.12
C GLY A 949 56.46 15.68 -4.42
N SER A 950 57.60 15.26 -4.97
CA SER A 950 58.67 16.18 -5.42
C SER A 950 58.31 17.01 -6.65
N THR A 951 57.33 16.60 -7.46
CA THR A 951 56.79 17.42 -8.55
C THR A 951 55.86 18.49 -7.99
N LEU A 952 54.97 18.12 -7.07
CA LEU A 952 54.02 19.05 -6.44
C LEU A 952 54.75 20.11 -5.59
N LEU A 953 55.78 19.72 -4.83
CA LEU A 953 56.59 20.64 -4.00
C LEU A 953 57.40 21.68 -4.80
N ARG A 954 57.45 21.60 -6.14
CA ARG A 954 57.98 22.70 -6.98
C ARG A 954 57.15 23.97 -6.84
N ASN A 955 55.84 23.83 -6.65
CA ASN A 955 54.86 24.92 -6.46
C ASN A 955 54.38 24.97 -4.99
N LYS A 956 55.31 24.75 -4.05
CA LYS A 956 55.00 24.68 -2.60
C LYS A 956 54.43 25.97 -2.04
N LYS A 957 54.79 27.14 -2.61
CA LYS A 957 54.31 28.44 -2.14
C LYS A 957 52.82 28.56 -2.40
N GLU A 958 52.39 28.18 -3.59
CA GLU A 958 51.02 28.22 -4.07
C GLU A 958 50.15 27.18 -3.32
N LEU A 959 50.68 25.98 -3.08
CA LEU A 959 50.10 25.00 -2.16
C LEU A 959 49.93 25.53 -0.72
N TYR A 960 50.93 26.23 -0.18
CA TYR A 960 50.83 26.84 1.15
C TYR A 960 49.81 27.99 1.18
N THR A 961 49.69 28.80 0.13
CA THR A 961 48.63 29.83 0.02
C THR A 961 47.23 29.22 0.13
N GLN A 962 47.01 28.04 -0.45
CA GLN A 962 45.76 27.30 -0.27
C GLN A 962 45.55 26.80 1.17
N ALA A 963 46.60 26.37 1.86
CA ALA A 963 46.53 26.03 3.29
C ALA A 963 46.25 27.27 4.17
N GLU A 964 46.85 28.42 3.85
CA GLU A 964 46.59 29.69 4.52
C GLU A 964 45.15 30.16 4.31
N TYR A 965 44.58 29.99 3.11
CA TYR A 965 43.18 30.29 2.83
C TYR A 965 42.22 29.45 3.69
N VAL A 966 42.40 28.13 3.74
CA VAL A 966 41.57 27.24 4.58
C VAL A 966 41.74 27.60 6.06
N LEU A 967 42.98 27.79 6.54
CA LEU A 967 43.26 28.10 7.94
C LEU A 967 42.67 29.45 8.35
N ARG A 968 42.77 30.49 7.51
CA ARG A 968 42.17 31.81 7.75
C ARG A 968 40.64 31.75 7.78
N THR A 969 40.03 30.95 6.91
CA THR A 969 38.57 30.82 6.85
C THR A 969 38.04 30.16 8.12
N LEU A 970 38.65 29.05 8.57
CA LEU A 970 38.30 28.36 9.80
C LEU A 970 38.53 29.22 11.06
N ASN A 971 39.65 29.95 11.15
CA ASN A 971 39.93 30.87 12.26
C ASN A 971 38.86 31.98 12.39
N ASN A 972 38.26 32.40 11.26
CA ASN A 972 37.25 33.45 11.22
C ASN A 972 35.81 32.93 11.49
N GLY A 973 35.64 31.65 11.84
CA GLY A 973 34.32 31.03 11.98
C GLY A 973 33.60 30.79 10.65
N GLY A 974 34.29 30.96 9.52
CA GLY A 974 33.75 30.68 8.19
C GLY A 974 33.82 29.20 7.84
N THR A 975 32.78 28.69 7.19
CA THR A 975 32.76 27.31 6.69
C THR A 975 33.51 27.18 5.37
N THR A 976 34.64 26.49 5.36
CA THR A 976 35.22 25.95 4.12
C THR A 976 34.41 24.76 3.63
N GLU A 977 34.44 24.55 2.31
CA GLU A 977 33.95 23.30 1.71
C GLU A 977 34.70 22.09 2.31
N PHE A 978 34.02 21.29 3.12
CA PHE A 978 34.67 20.23 3.90
C PHE A 978 35.35 19.16 3.03
N TRP A 979 34.78 18.88 1.84
CA TRP A 979 35.42 17.99 0.85
C TRP A 979 36.80 18.50 0.49
N TYR A 980 36.92 19.80 0.18
CA TYR A 980 38.17 20.45 -0.22
C TYR A 980 39.22 20.39 0.89
N GLY A 981 38.85 20.74 2.13
CA GLY A 981 39.75 20.62 3.29
C GLY A 981 40.27 19.19 3.49
N THR A 982 39.41 18.18 3.31
CA THR A 982 39.80 16.76 3.44
C THR A 982 40.84 16.35 2.38
N HIS A 983 40.65 16.75 1.12
CA HIS A 983 41.64 16.50 0.06
C HIS A 983 42.98 17.21 0.33
N LEU A 984 42.94 18.46 0.78
CA LEU A 984 44.14 19.23 1.14
C LEU A 984 44.93 18.56 2.27
N PHE A 985 44.26 18.02 3.29
CA PHE A 985 44.94 17.33 4.38
C PHE A 985 45.60 16.03 3.92
N ARG A 986 45.00 15.27 2.99
CA ARG A 986 45.65 14.07 2.39
C ARG A 986 46.88 14.43 1.55
N VAL A 987 46.81 15.51 0.77
CA VAL A 987 47.97 16.04 0.05
C VAL A 987 49.10 16.41 1.03
N LEU A 988 48.81 17.23 2.04
CA LEU A 988 49.79 17.64 3.05
C LEU A 988 50.37 16.45 3.84
N GLY A 989 49.54 15.44 4.13
CA GLY A 989 49.97 14.18 4.75
C GLY A 989 50.98 13.42 3.90
N ARG A 990 50.66 13.11 2.63
CA ARG A 990 51.58 12.40 1.72
C ARG A 990 52.86 13.21 1.41
N LEU A 991 52.79 14.54 1.41
CA LEU A 991 53.95 15.43 1.28
C LEU A 991 54.79 15.57 2.56
N LYS A 992 54.34 15.03 3.69
CA LYS A 992 54.97 15.12 5.01
C LYS A 992 55.00 16.55 5.60
N GLU A 993 54.05 17.38 5.19
CA GLU A 993 53.89 18.79 5.57
C GLU A 993 53.22 18.95 6.94
N TYR A 994 53.75 18.25 7.95
CA TYR A 994 53.12 18.08 9.26
C TYR A 994 52.94 19.39 10.04
N LYS A 995 53.67 20.46 9.70
CA LYS A 995 53.48 21.80 10.29
C LYS A 995 52.08 22.36 9.98
N TRP A 996 51.54 22.09 8.79
CA TRP A 996 50.20 22.52 8.42
C TRP A 996 49.12 21.71 9.14
N LEU A 997 49.22 20.37 9.11
CA LEU A 997 48.26 19.51 9.82
C LEU A 997 48.18 19.82 11.32
N LYS A 998 49.32 20.10 11.98
CA LYS A 998 49.36 20.50 13.41
C LYS A 998 48.77 21.88 13.72
N GLN A 999 48.47 22.70 12.71
CA GLN A 999 47.70 23.94 12.86
C GLN A 999 46.20 23.66 12.66
N PHE A 1000 45.84 22.82 11.69
CA PHE A 1000 44.45 22.41 11.46
C PHE A 1000 43.86 21.60 12.63
N THR A 1001 44.63 20.73 13.29
CA THR A 1001 44.17 20.01 14.49
C THR A 1001 43.82 20.92 15.67
N ARG A 1002 44.32 22.17 15.68
CA ARG A 1002 44.08 23.16 16.74
C ARG A 1002 42.89 24.07 16.47
N GLN A 1003 42.30 24.00 15.27
CA GLN A 1003 41.13 24.80 14.92
C GLN A 1003 39.91 24.43 15.78
N PRO A 1004 38.96 25.37 16.01
CA PRO A 1004 37.78 25.09 16.83
C PRO A 1004 36.84 24.07 16.18
N ASP A 1005 36.75 24.05 14.85
CA ASP A 1005 35.97 23.05 14.12
C ASP A 1005 36.53 21.63 14.32
N ASN A 1006 35.76 20.80 15.01
CA ASN A 1006 36.07 19.39 15.23
C ASN A 1006 36.10 18.57 13.92
N ARG A 1007 35.33 18.95 12.91
CA ARG A 1007 35.21 18.20 11.65
C ARG A 1007 36.51 18.22 10.83
N HIS A 1008 37.10 19.39 10.60
CA HIS A 1008 38.43 19.51 9.98
C HIS A 1008 39.55 19.06 10.93
N ALA A 1009 39.46 19.34 12.24
CA ALA A 1009 40.49 18.94 13.19
C ALA A 1009 40.66 17.41 13.29
N LEU A 1010 39.57 16.64 13.26
CA LEU A 1010 39.59 15.17 13.22
C LEU A 1010 40.32 14.66 11.97
N LYS A 1011 39.97 15.15 10.78
CA LYS A 1011 40.61 14.70 9.53
C LYS A 1011 42.09 15.11 9.47
N ALA A 1012 42.47 16.29 9.97
CA ALA A 1012 43.87 16.67 10.10
C ALA A 1012 44.64 15.79 11.11
N ALA A 1013 44.00 15.35 12.20
CA ALA A 1013 44.59 14.44 13.17
C ALA A 1013 44.83 13.05 12.56
N MET A 1014 43.85 12.47 11.87
CA MET A 1014 44.00 11.17 11.22
C MET A 1014 45.11 11.17 10.15
N GLN A 1015 45.33 12.28 9.44
CA GLN A 1015 46.45 12.42 8.50
C GLN A 1015 47.83 12.47 9.19
N LEU A 1016 47.93 12.97 10.43
CA LEU A 1016 49.16 12.87 11.22
C LEU A 1016 49.40 11.43 11.68
N LEU A 1017 48.35 10.76 12.18
CA LEU A 1017 48.42 9.39 12.71
C LEU A 1017 48.77 8.35 11.61
N GLN A 1018 48.15 8.46 10.43
CA GLN A 1018 48.50 7.65 9.24
C GLN A 1018 49.98 7.79 8.85
N GLN A 1019 50.57 8.97 9.04
CA GLN A 1019 51.99 9.24 8.80
C GLN A 1019 52.88 8.99 10.04
N LYS A 1020 52.36 8.25 11.04
CA LYS A 1020 53.01 7.88 12.31
C LYS A 1020 53.54 9.09 13.12
N GLN A 1021 52.88 10.24 12.98
CA GLN A 1021 53.21 11.47 13.70
C GLN A 1021 52.37 11.62 14.97
N ARG A 1022 52.97 12.19 16.02
CA ARG A 1022 52.23 12.51 17.25
C ARG A 1022 51.19 13.61 17.01
N VAL A 1023 49.94 13.33 17.36
CA VAL A 1023 48.87 14.31 17.60
C VAL A 1023 48.94 14.78 19.06
N ASP A 1024 48.44 15.98 19.32
CA ASP A 1024 48.34 16.55 20.66
C ASP A 1024 47.21 15.87 21.46
N ALA A 1025 47.51 15.38 22.66
CA ALA A 1025 46.53 14.69 23.51
C ALA A 1025 45.33 15.57 23.87
N ALA A 1026 45.50 16.90 23.92
CA ALA A 1026 44.39 17.83 24.15
C ALA A 1026 43.37 17.83 22.99
N VAL A 1027 43.82 17.59 21.76
CA VAL A 1027 42.93 17.50 20.58
C VAL A 1027 42.14 16.20 20.61
N LEU A 1028 42.81 15.07 20.89
CA LEU A 1028 42.13 13.77 21.03
C LEU A 1028 41.12 13.81 22.19
N LYS A 1029 41.49 14.44 23.32
CA LYS A 1029 40.58 14.67 24.46
C LYS A 1029 39.37 15.51 24.07
N ARG A 1030 39.54 16.61 23.32
CA ARG A 1030 38.43 17.45 22.84
C ARG A 1030 37.48 16.68 21.91
N LEU A 1031 38.02 15.92 20.97
CA LEU A 1031 37.25 15.13 20.01
C LEU A 1031 36.52 13.94 20.65
N ALA A 1032 37.08 13.35 21.72
CA ALA A 1032 36.43 12.29 22.49
C ALA A 1032 35.39 12.82 23.50
N ALA A 1033 35.53 14.06 23.96
CA ALA A 1033 34.54 14.68 24.86
C ALA A 1033 33.21 14.97 24.14
N ASP A 1034 33.27 15.48 22.91
CA ASP A 1034 32.12 15.80 22.06
C ASP A 1034 31.43 14.51 21.54
N SER A 1035 30.20 14.27 21.98
CA SER A 1035 29.43 13.07 21.59
C SER A 1035 29.16 12.99 20.09
N SER A 1036 29.24 14.10 19.34
CA SER A 1036 29.10 14.11 17.88
C SER A 1036 30.30 13.49 17.15
N TRP A 1037 31.49 13.47 17.78
CA TRP A 1037 32.75 13.02 17.13
C TRP A 1037 33.43 11.85 17.83
N ARG A 1038 33.09 11.56 19.09
CA ARG A 1038 33.68 10.50 19.92
C ARG A 1038 33.67 9.12 19.26
N LEU A 1039 32.54 8.71 18.67
CA LEU A 1039 32.44 7.44 17.94
C LEU A 1039 33.31 7.41 16.69
N GLN A 1040 33.22 8.45 15.85
CA GLN A 1040 34.02 8.53 14.63
C GLN A 1040 35.53 8.57 14.92
N LEU A 1041 35.95 9.28 15.98
CA LEU A 1041 37.33 9.29 16.45
C LEU A 1041 37.81 7.87 16.79
N TYR A 1042 37.01 7.09 17.51
CA TYR A 1042 37.38 5.73 17.87
C TYR A 1042 37.46 4.83 16.64
N GLN A 1043 36.44 4.84 15.77
CA GLN A 1043 36.43 4.01 14.55
C GLN A 1043 37.59 4.34 13.61
N GLU A 1044 37.99 5.62 13.50
CA GLU A 1044 39.17 5.98 12.71
C GLU A 1044 40.49 5.59 13.41
N LEU A 1045 40.59 5.61 14.75
CA LEU A 1045 41.74 5.05 15.48
C LEU A 1045 41.83 3.51 15.38
N GLU A 1046 40.69 2.81 15.43
CA GLU A 1046 40.54 1.36 15.23
C GLU A 1046 40.99 0.97 13.81
N SER A 1047 40.58 1.74 12.79
CA SER A 1047 41.03 1.55 11.40
C SER A 1047 42.56 1.73 11.20
N LEU A 1048 43.24 2.39 12.15
CA LEU A 1048 44.68 2.63 12.14
C LEU A 1048 45.46 1.73 13.11
N GLN A 1049 44.78 0.88 13.90
CA GLN A 1049 45.38 0.09 14.98
C GLN A 1049 46.09 0.98 16.02
N GLN A 1050 45.44 2.10 16.39
CA GLN A 1050 45.92 3.11 17.34
C GLN A 1050 44.90 3.45 18.44
N GLU A 1051 44.06 2.49 18.81
CA GLU A 1051 43.02 2.56 19.84
C GLU A 1051 43.58 3.00 21.21
N SER A 1052 44.85 2.68 21.49
CA SER A 1052 45.58 3.12 22.70
C SER A 1052 45.79 4.63 22.80
N LEU A 1053 45.54 5.39 21.73
CA LEU A 1053 45.50 6.85 21.74
C LEU A 1053 44.13 7.42 22.16
N PHE A 1054 43.08 6.58 22.25
CA PHE A 1054 41.75 7.04 22.64
C PHE A 1054 41.71 7.38 24.15
N PRO A 1055 41.24 8.59 24.55
CA PRO A 1055 41.23 9.01 25.94
C PRO A 1055 40.32 8.12 26.80
N GLN A 1056 40.93 7.40 27.74
CA GLN A 1056 40.26 6.36 28.54
C GLN A 1056 39.08 6.87 29.39
N GLU A 1057 39.07 8.15 29.74
CA GLU A 1057 37.95 8.79 30.46
C GLU A 1057 36.62 8.85 29.67
N TYR A 1058 36.65 8.68 28.35
CA TYR A 1058 35.46 8.52 27.50
C TYR A 1058 35.29 7.07 26.98
N TYR A 1059 36.16 6.14 27.38
CA TYR A 1059 36.13 4.76 26.89
C TYR A 1059 35.15 3.90 27.69
N SER A 1060 33.85 4.06 27.41
CA SER A 1060 32.80 3.23 27.98
C SER A 1060 31.63 3.08 27.02
N GLN A 1061 30.98 1.91 27.03
CA GLN A 1061 29.75 1.66 26.27
C GLN A 1061 28.70 2.76 26.49
N ALA A 1062 28.51 3.21 27.74
CA ALA A 1062 27.61 4.31 28.09
C ALA A 1062 27.94 5.63 27.35
N ALA A 1063 29.23 5.94 27.12
CA ALA A 1063 29.63 7.11 26.34
C ALA A 1063 29.53 6.88 24.83
N PHE A 1064 29.73 5.66 24.33
CA PHE A 1064 29.60 5.39 22.90
C PHE A 1064 28.14 5.33 22.43
N GLY A 1065 27.23 4.74 23.22
CA GLY A 1065 25.79 4.76 22.91
C GLY A 1065 25.17 6.16 22.92
N GLU A 1066 25.73 7.11 23.70
CA GLU A 1066 25.37 8.53 23.59
C GLU A 1066 25.68 9.07 22.19
N SER A 1067 26.86 8.73 21.65
CA SER A 1067 27.28 9.13 20.30
C SER A 1067 26.46 8.44 19.20
N GLU A 1068 26.14 7.16 19.36
CA GLU A 1068 25.27 6.44 18.41
C GLU A 1068 23.88 7.11 18.34
N LEU A 1069 23.33 7.54 19.48
CA LEU A 1069 22.06 8.28 19.54
C LEU A 1069 22.13 9.66 18.87
N VAL A 1070 23.21 10.43 19.10
CA VAL A 1070 23.43 11.74 18.44
C VAL A 1070 23.53 11.59 16.91
N MET A 1071 24.17 10.52 16.41
CA MET A 1071 24.21 10.25 14.96
C MET A 1071 22.84 9.78 14.43
N ALA A 1072 22.10 8.99 15.20
CA ALA A 1072 20.82 8.42 14.77
C ALA A 1072 19.69 9.46 14.72
N GLN A 1073 19.70 10.46 15.60
CA GLN A 1073 18.61 11.46 15.74
C GLN A 1073 19.17 12.90 15.83
N PRO A 1074 19.57 13.51 14.70
CA PRO A 1074 20.17 14.85 14.67
C PRO A 1074 19.13 16.00 14.71
N GLU A 1075 18.11 15.88 15.58
CA GLU A 1075 17.01 16.85 15.64
C GLU A 1075 17.39 18.18 16.32
N GLU A 1076 16.84 19.29 15.81
CA GLU A 1076 16.93 20.58 16.48
C GLU A 1076 16.18 20.56 17.82
N GLY A 1077 16.85 21.00 18.88
CA GLY A 1077 16.25 21.14 20.21
C GLY A 1077 16.65 20.08 21.24
N LEU A 1078 17.45 19.06 20.90
CA LEU A 1078 18.03 18.15 21.90
C LEU A 1078 18.96 18.91 22.86
N VAL A 1079 18.58 19.00 24.14
CA VAL A 1079 19.28 19.79 25.17
C VAL A 1079 20.23 18.94 26.02
N LYS A 1080 19.82 17.71 26.34
CA LYS A 1080 20.56 16.85 27.26
C LYS A 1080 20.30 15.38 27.00
N ILE A 1081 21.35 14.57 27.11
CA ILE A 1081 21.27 13.11 27.19
C ILE A 1081 21.66 12.68 28.61
N SER A 1082 21.10 11.60 29.14
CA SER A 1082 21.44 11.05 30.46
C SER A 1082 21.34 9.53 30.44
N TYR A 1083 22.46 8.84 30.67
CA TYR A 1083 22.51 7.38 30.75
C TYR A 1083 21.72 6.86 31.96
N LEU A 1084 21.03 5.73 31.78
CA LEU A 1084 20.11 5.14 32.76
C LEU A 1084 20.53 3.73 33.19
N GLY A 1085 21.16 2.97 32.29
CA GLY A 1085 21.56 1.59 32.53
C GLY A 1085 21.60 0.76 31.25
N GLU A 1086 21.79 -0.55 31.41
CA GLU A 1086 21.77 -1.54 30.33
C GLU A 1086 20.69 -2.59 30.58
N GLU A 1087 20.07 -3.06 29.51
CA GLU A 1087 18.98 -4.05 29.54
C GLU A 1087 19.22 -5.16 28.50
N LEU A 1088 18.69 -6.35 28.78
CA LEU A 1088 18.67 -7.47 27.82
C LEU A 1088 17.28 -7.58 27.18
N ALA A 1089 17.23 -7.68 25.86
CA ALA A 1089 15.99 -7.89 25.11
C ALA A 1089 16.22 -8.84 23.94
N ASP A 1090 15.14 -9.48 23.47
CA ASP A 1090 15.20 -10.32 22.27
C ASP A 1090 15.10 -9.45 21.01
N LEU A 1091 15.92 -9.76 20.01
CA LEU A 1091 15.83 -9.18 18.68
C LEU A 1091 15.87 -10.32 17.66
N VAL A 1092 14.71 -10.67 17.12
CA VAL A 1092 14.51 -11.73 16.11
C VAL A 1092 15.03 -13.10 16.58
N GLY A 1093 14.63 -13.50 17.79
CA GLY A 1093 14.98 -14.80 18.40
C GLY A 1093 16.41 -14.89 18.93
N GLN A 1094 17.08 -13.74 19.11
CA GLN A 1094 18.42 -13.66 19.69
C GLN A 1094 18.47 -12.67 20.85
N PRO A 1095 18.98 -13.06 22.05
CA PRO A 1095 19.18 -12.13 23.14
C PRO A 1095 20.29 -11.13 22.80
N ARG A 1096 20.00 -9.84 22.96
CA ARG A 1096 20.90 -8.71 22.73
C ARG A 1096 20.89 -7.76 23.92
N LYS A 1097 21.98 -7.01 24.09
CA LYS A 1097 22.10 -5.97 25.11
C LYS A 1097 21.87 -4.59 24.49
N PHE A 1098 21.13 -3.76 25.19
CA PHE A 1098 20.83 -2.38 24.82
C PHE A 1098 21.22 -1.44 25.95
N LEU A 1099 21.64 -0.23 25.59
CA LEU A 1099 21.98 0.85 26.50
C LEU A 1099 20.85 1.87 26.49
N LEU A 1100 20.37 2.27 27.67
CA LEU A 1100 19.19 3.12 27.80
C LEU A 1100 19.53 4.51 28.31
N TYR A 1101 18.88 5.51 27.71
CA TYR A 1101 19.14 6.92 27.93
C TYR A 1101 17.83 7.70 28.04
N ARG A 1102 17.82 8.78 28.82
CA ARG A 1102 16.81 9.83 28.71
C ARG A 1102 17.35 10.93 27.80
N LEU A 1103 16.59 11.31 26.79
CA LEU A 1103 16.86 12.48 25.95
C LEU A 1103 15.84 13.57 26.29
N ASP A 1104 16.34 14.76 26.59
CA ASP A 1104 15.56 15.94 26.96
C ASP A 1104 15.60 16.97 25.82
N PHE A 1105 14.44 17.20 25.18
CA PHE A 1105 14.27 18.11 24.05
C PHE A 1105 13.55 19.41 24.47
N ALA A 1106 13.94 20.56 23.94
CA ALA A 1106 13.28 21.84 24.16
C ALA A 1106 12.15 22.06 23.14
N GLY A 1107 10.91 22.20 23.64
CA GLY A 1107 9.77 22.67 22.84
C GLY A 1107 9.22 24.00 23.36
N GLU A 1108 8.33 24.62 22.57
CA GLU A 1108 7.69 25.92 22.88
C GLU A 1108 6.99 26.00 24.25
N LYS A 1109 6.68 24.85 24.87
CA LYS A 1109 5.94 24.71 26.13
C LYS A 1109 6.77 24.08 27.26
N GLY A 1110 8.08 23.96 27.09
CA GLY A 1110 9.01 23.38 28.05
C GLY A 1110 9.75 22.16 27.52
N THR A 1111 10.48 21.48 28.42
CA THR A 1111 11.29 20.31 28.07
C THR A 1111 10.44 19.04 28.01
N ALA A 1112 10.52 18.30 26.91
CA ALA A 1112 9.94 16.97 26.74
C ALA A 1112 11.03 15.91 26.84
N SER A 1113 10.80 14.83 27.58
CA SER A 1113 11.78 13.74 27.74
C SER A 1113 11.30 12.46 27.04
N HIS A 1114 12.19 11.79 26.31
CA HIS A 1114 11.95 10.50 25.64
C HIS A 1114 13.00 9.45 26.02
N LEU A 1115 12.69 8.17 25.79
CA LEU A 1115 13.63 7.06 25.95
C LEU A 1115 14.47 6.92 24.67
N GLY A 1116 15.78 7.04 24.79
CA GLY A 1116 16.76 6.65 23.77
C GLY A 1116 17.30 5.26 24.03
N ILE A 1117 17.47 4.49 22.96
CA ILE A 1117 17.97 3.12 22.94
C ILE A 1117 19.21 3.11 22.04
N ALA A 1118 20.36 2.64 22.53
CA ALA A 1118 21.54 2.37 21.71
C ALA A 1118 21.87 0.86 21.71
N GLY A 1119 22.17 0.31 20.54
CA GLY A 1119 22.42 -1.11 20.34
C GLY A 1119 21.96 -1.62 18.96
N PRO A 1120 22.01 -2.95 18.71
CA PRO A 1120 22.18 -4.02 19.68
C PRO A 1120 23.64 -4.45 19.88
N TYR A 1121 24.06 -4.56 21.13
CA TYR A 1121 25.31 -5.20 21.53
C TYR A 1121 25.10 -6.71 21.71
N ALA A 1122 26.13 -7.53 21.48
CA ALA A 1122 26.10 -8.93 21.90
C ALA A 1122 26.13 -9.05 23.44
N PRO A 1123 25.42 -10.01 24.07
CA PRO A 1123 25.48 -10.23 25.51
C PRO A 1123 26.93 -10.46 25.98
N GLY A 1124 27.35 -9.75 27.03
CA GLY A 1124 28.73 -9.80 27.54
C GLY A 1124 29.78 -9.13 26.65
N SER A 1125 29.41 -8.47 25.55
CA SER A 1125 30.36 -7.76 24.69
C SER A 1125 31.08 -6.64 25.45
N THR A 1126 32.40 -6.59 25.30
CA THR A 1126 33.27 -5.48 25.74
C THR A 1126 33.54 -4.46 24.65
N LYS A 1127 33.01 -4.64 23.42
CA LYS A 1127 33.17 -3.66 22.34
C LYS A 1127 32.48 -2.34 22.71
N PRO A 1128 33.13 -1.19 22.48
CA PRO A 1128 32.58 0.11 22.87
C PRO A 1128 31.27 0.48 22.13
N TRP A 1129 31.17 0.17 20.84
CA TRP A 1129 30.06 0.54 19.96
C TRP A 1129 29.35 -0.70 19.36
N SER A 1130 28.18 -0.52 18.75
CA SER A 1130 27.28 -1.58 18.26
C SER A 1130 27.31 -1.77 16.74
N GLU A 1131 27.30 -3.02 16.29
CA GLU A 1131 27.59 -3.40 14.89
C GLU A 1131 26.34 -3.50 14.00
N LEU A 1132 25.15 -3.16 14.51
CA LEU A 1132 23.86 -3.44 13.88
C LEU A 1132 22.86 -2.30 14.11
N GLU A 1133 21.93 -2.11 13.18
CA GLU A 1133 20.95 -1.02 13.24
C GLU A 1133 19.76 -1.32 14.18
N ALA A 1134 19.87 -0.94 15.45
CA ALA A 1134 18.70 -0.74 16.32
C ALA A 1134 18.78 0.50 17.23
N THR A 1135 19.74 1.41 17.04
CA THR A 1135 19.81 2.67 17.80
C THR A 1135 18.73 3.67 17.36
N GLY A 1136 18.03 4.30 18.31
CA GLY A 1136 16.95 5.24 18.03
C GLY A 1136 16.21 5.73 19.29
N VAL A 1137 15.08 6.42 19.10
CA VAL A 1137 14.28 7.03 20.17
C VAL A 1137 12.83 6.54 20.10
N LEU A 1138 12.25 6.21 21.26
CA LEU A 1138 10.83 5.87 21.38
C LEU A 1138 9.99 7.16 21.40
N TRP A 1139 9.58 7.60 20.21
CA TRP A 1139 8.72 8.76 20.03
C TRP A 1139 7.26 8.53 20.41
N SER A 1140 6.77 7.28 20.37
CA SER A 1140 5.37 6.93 20.64
C SER A 1140 4.96 7.14 22.12
N ARG A 1141 5.92 7.38 23.03
CA ARG A 1141 5.68 7.62 24.46
C ARG A 1141 6.64 8.66 25.07
N PRO A 1142 6.18 9.45 26.07
CA PRO A 1142 7.08 10.20 26.93
C PRO A 1142 7.83 9.26 27.89
N PHE A 1143 9.02 9.68 28.29
CA PHE A 1143 9.92 8.96 29.19
C PHE A 1143 9.28 8.63 30.56
N ASP A 1144 9.46 7.39 31.00
CA ASP A 1144 9.06 6.93 32.32
C ASP A 1144 10.12 5.95 32.90
N PRO A 1145 10.81 6.32 33.99
CA PRO A 1145 11.86 5.47 34.56
C PRO A 1145 11.32 4.18 35.19
N ALA A 1146 10.00 4.05 35.40
CA ALA A 1146 9.39 2.81 35.88
C ALA A 1146 9.12 1.79 34.77
N ARG A 1147 9.34 2.13 33.48
CA ARG A 1147 8.98 1.29 32.32
C ARG A 1147 10.13 0.93 31.39
N LEU A 1148 11.38 1.28 31.71
CA LEU A 1148 12.55 1.19 30.81
C LEU A 1148 12.60 -0.08 29.95
N LYS A 1149 12.48 -1.26 30.58
CA LYS A 1149 12.44 -2.56 29.89
C LYS A 1149 11.22 -2.74 28.97
N ALA A 1150 10.03 -2.37 29.41
CA ALA A 1150 8.79 -2.52 28.64
C ALA A 1150 8.66 -1.52 27.48
N ASP A 1151 9.25 -0.33 27.63
CA ASP A 1151 9.33 0.68 26.57
C ASP A 1151 10.47 0.37 25.58
N LEU A 1152 11.56 -0.29 26.01
CA LEU A 1152 12.54 -0.93 25.12
C LEU A 1152 11.90 -2.05 24.28
N ASP A 1153 11.17 -2.97 24.91
CA ASP A 1153 10.52 -4.09 24.19
C ASP A 1153 9.45 -3.58 23.19
N LEU A 1154 8.77 -2.46 23.50
CA LEU A 1154 7.91 -1.77 22.55
C LEU A 1154 8.70 -1.20 21.36
N TYR A 1155 9.79 -0.46 21.63
CA TYR A 1155 10.64 0.13 20.59
C TYR A 1155 11.16 -0.93 19.60
N LEU A 1156 11.63 -2.08 20.11
CA LEU A 1156 12.12 -3.17 19.25
C LEU A 1156 11.00 -3.80 18.41
N LYS A 1157 9.77 -3.87 18.94
CA LYS A 1157 8.59 -4.29 18.16
C LYS A 1157 8.26 -3.28 17.05
N GLU A 1158 8.18 -1.98 17.37
CA GLU A 1158 7.96 -0.90 16.39
C GLU A 1158 9.04 -0.88 15.29
N LEU A 1159 10.29 -1.23 15.64
CA LEU A 1159 11.40 -1.33 14.69
C LEU A 1159 11.28 -2.54 13.74
N ILE A 1160 10.83 -3.70 14.24
CA ILE A 1160 10.59 -4.90 13.41
C ILE A 1160 9.42 -4.66 12.47
N GLU A 1161 8.31 -4.13 12.96
CA GLU A 1161 7.09 -3.83 12.16
C GLU A 1161 7.30 -2.74 11.09
N LYS A 1162 8.45 -2.03 11.13
CA LYS A 1162 8.88 -1.04 10.14
C LYS A 1162 9.93 -1.57 9.14
N LYS A 1163 10.50 -2.76 9.39
CA LYS A 1163 11.47 -3.43 8.50
C LYS A 1163 10.90 -4.70 7.84
N GLN A 1164 9.60 -4.93 7.99
CA GLN A 1164 8.79 -5.96 7.31
C GLN A 1164 7.82 -5.30 6.32
#